data_AF-A0A2K1JQ54-F1
#
_entry.id   AF-A0A2K1JQ54-F1
#
_cell.length_a   1.000
_cell.length_b   1.000
_cell.length_c   1.000
_cell.angle_alpha   90.00
_cell.angle_beta   90.00
_cell.angle_gamma   90.00
#
_symmetry.space_group_name_H-M   'P 1'
#
loop_
_entity.id
_entity.type
_entity.pdbx_description
1 polymer ?
#
loop_
_entity_poly.entity_id
_entity_poly.type
_entity_poly.pdbx_seq_one_letter_code
_entity_poly.pdbx_strand_id
1 'polypeptide(L)'
;MDECLKLLQGTNDEQRLVGLLLATKIVKGNDLHDVRRVFDAIGFPFLNRLLRTGTGQARASGGGEAVGRNDKEQQRAYLHLALSIISAFCRLPEFAAMDETICKVPILVETLSSKEDEVAVGDALECLLAIGAGSDAGRESLLQKNVLTTVVHRLNMASPNANWTPLAVRLILFMFTTTGVIQEAMMCSQELATMVPIVARQLVFQQGVFKFEALSLLHYLLASEYSAPIRLAIQNASLSSDWHANVRSGLGVILNNRVVAEKRQLALEVIEAIVEIIGEPWLLGPMVVPEDQKPVPLDRFFMLVVETLRIETAVLLNEVARKMFGSGGQTTQVAESAGKQQGLATYLALLEHIVNVVVEQQGRLKESTLEFAFAALTEVIGLILEFLEDAQDNDVTCGDLLLGVVRLLGRYLAENPIAHRHSVSKLLAFLLTVTREGQDGSYEAVCFMLPALSQITTELDGCKALVFCGGHKQIVQFVRVATETGGLDSRAPIIDACDTLLNLLIKQKDGLGSAIKVADFIPALPSLANWAVQGKQVMECALAASLCTMVLGLTNEEALSQYPGFGPVGLHTVFKLILMNLERCQRAERLEEPAEEEDLWDIIVTGCSQYMQRYPSFKNMIKDSAWLQRFLGKR
;
A
#
# COMPACT_ATOMS: atom_id res chain seq x y z
N MET A 1 -2.08 42.49 -40.96
CA MET A 1 -1.34 42.53 -39.68
C MET A 1 -0.96 43.95 -39.29
N ASP A 2 -0.29 44.72 -40.15
CA ASP A 2 0.21 46.05 -39.76
C ASP A 2 -0.88 47.08 -39.42
N GLU A 3 -2.04 47.04 -40.09
CA GLU A 3 -3.20 47.86 -39.72
C GLU A 3 -3.78 47.51 -38.33
N CYS A 4 -3.74 46.23 -37.94
CA CYS A 4 -4.16 45.78 -36.62
C CYS A 4 -3.22 46.34 -35.54
N LEU A 5 -1.91 46.26 -35.75
CA LEU A 5 -0.92 46.80 -34.81
C LEU A 5 -1.04 48.31 -34.61
N LYS A 6 -1.34 49.07 -35.68
CA LYS A 6 -1.60 50.51 -35.59
C LYS A 6 -2.83 50.83 -34.72
N LEU A 7 -3.91 50.05 -34.84
CA LEU A 7 -5.10 50.20 -34.00
C LEU A 7 -4.81 49.88 -32.53
N LEU A 8 -4.00 48.85 -32.26
CA LEU A 8 -3.58 48.45 -30.92
C LEU A 8 -2.67 49.49 -30.23
N GLN A 9 -1.87 50.21 -31.01
CA GLN A 9 -1.04 51.33 -30.54
C GLN A 9 -1.81 52.66 -30.37
N GLY A 10 -3.11 52.68 -30.72
CA GLY A 10 -3.96 53.86 -30.63
C GLY A 10 -4.04 54.45 -29.22
N THR A 11 -4.41 55.73 -29.10
CA THR A 11 -4.49 56.43 -27.81
C THR A 11 -5.81 56.21 -27.07
N ASN A 12 -6.88 55.81 -27.77
CA ASN A 12 -8.20 55.51 -27.20
C ASN A 12 -8.40 54.00 -27.04
N ASP A 13 -8.95 53.58 -25.90
CA ASP A 13 -9.25 52.18 -25.58
C ASP A 13 -10.26 51.56 -26.58
N GLU A 14 -11.17 52.34 -27.15
CA GLU A 14 -12.07 51.85 -28.22
C GLU A 14 -11.32 51.40 -29.48
N GLN A 15 -10.28 52.15 -29.89
CA GLN A 15 -9.44 51.76 -31.04
C GLN A 15 -8.66 50.49 -30.74
N ARG A 16 -8.18 50.34 -29.51
CA ARG A 16 -7.46 49.14 -29.05
C ARG A 16 -8.38 47.91 -29.01
N LEU A 17 -9.63 48.08 -28.58
CA LEU A 17 -10.64 47.01 -28.62
C LEU A 17 -10.96 46.57 -30.06
N VAL A 18 -11.09 47.51 -31.00
CA VAL A 18 -11.26 47.20 -32.43
C VAL A 18 -10.02 46.47 -32.97
N GLY A 19 -8.81 46.91 -32.58
CA GLY A 19 -7.56 46.24 -32.90
C GLY A 19 -7.52 44.81 -32.39
N LEU A 20 -7.97 44.55 -31.15
CA LEU A 20 -8.05 43.22 -30.54
C LEU A 20 -9.04 42.30 -31.25
N LEU A 21 -10.22 42.80 -31.62
CA LEU A 21 -11.20 42.05 -32.42
C LEU A 21 -10.67 41.69 -33.81
N LEU A 22 -9.81 42.53 -34.38
CA LEU A 22 -9.12 42.21 -35.62
C LEU A 22 -8.02 41.17 -35.37
N ALA A 23 -7.28 41.28 -34.26
CA ALA A 23 -6.23 40.34 -33.87
C ALA A 23 -6.77 38.92 -33.71
N THR A 24 -7.93 38.72 -33.08
CA THR A 24 -8.54 37.37 -32.91
C THR A 24 -8.93 36.71 -34.24
N LYS A 25 -9.07 37.48 -35.33
CA LYS A 25 -9.37 36.95 -36.67
C LYS A 25 -8.13 36.63 -37.50
N ILE A 26 -7.04 37.36 -37.30
CA ILE A 26 -5.84 37.28 -38.14
C ILE A 26 -4.68 36.53 -37.49
N VAL A 27 -4.59 36.57 -36.15
CA VAL A 27 -3.54 35.87 -35.40
C VAL A 27 -4.03 34.46 -35.09
N LYS A 28 -3.26 33.47 -35.53
CA LYS A 28 -3.49 32.07 -35.14
C LYS A 28 -2.90 31.85 -33.76
N GLY A 29 -3.64 31.16 -32.88
CA GLY A 29 -3.23 30.96 -31.48
C GLY A 29 -1.91 30.21 -31.24
N ASN A 30 -1.33 29.58 -32.27
CA ASN A 30 -0.03 28.90 -32.22
C ASN A 30 1.10 29.72 -32.86
N ASP A 31 0.80 30.90 -33.43
CA ASP A 31 1.79 31.80 -34.00
C ASP A 31 2.34 32.73 -32.91
N LEU A 32 3.32 32.22 -32.18
CA LEU A 32 3.94 32.92 -31.05
C LEU A 32 4.59 34.25 -31.46
N HIS A 33 5.03 34.38 -32.71
CA HIS A 33 5.62 35.61 -33.23
C HIS A 33 4.57 36.72 -33.39
N ASP A 34 3.42 36.40 -33.96
CA ASP A 34 2.35 37.39 -34.09
C ASP A 34 1.68 37.72 -32.74
N VAL A 35 1.61 36.75 -31.81
CA VAL A 35 1.20 37.00 -30.42
C VAL A 35 2.14 37.99 -29.73
N ARG A 36 3.45 37.83 -29.89
CA ARG A 36 4.47 38.77 -29.38
C ARG A 36 4.26 40.19 -29.93
N ARG A 37 4.05 40.32 -31.24
CA ARG A 37 3.81 41.63 -31.89
C ARG A 37 2.54 42.30 -31.36
N VAL A 38 1.47 41.54 -31.14
CA VAL A 38 0.21 42.04 -30.55
C VAL A 38 0.44 42.52 -29.12
N PHE A 39 1.20 41.77 -28.31
CA PHE A 39 1.57 42.21 -26.98
C PHE A 39 2.30 43.57 -27.01
N ASP A 40 3.34 43.67 -27.84
CA ASP A 40 4.20 44.86 -27.90
C ASP A 40 3.41 46.11 -28.29
N ALA A 41 2.35 45.94 -29.07
CA ALA A 41 1.45 47.02 -29.46
C ALA A 41 0.49 47.45 -28.33
N ILE A 42 0.06 46.54 -27.46
CA ILE A 42 -0.95 46.81 -26.42
C ILE A 42 -0.32 47.32 -25.12
N GLY A 43 0.66 46.57 -24.61
CA GLY A 43 1.33 46.78 -23.33
C GLY A 43 0.48 46.56 -22.06
N PHE A 44 1.16 46.31 -20.94
CA PHE A 44 0.53 46.15 -19.62
C PHE A 44 -0.38 47.30 -19.15
N PRO A 45 -0.13 48.59 -19.46
CA PRO A 45 -1.00 49.66 -18.99
C PRO A 45 -2.46 49.51 -19.43
N PHE A 46 -2.70 48.99 -20.64
CA PHE A 46 -4.05 48.72 -21.14
C PHE A 46 -4.68 47.54 -20.40
N LEU A 47 -3.94 46.44 -20.23
CA LEU A 47 -4.39 45.26 -19.48
C LEU A 47 -4.77 45.61 -18.03
N ASN A 48 -3.93 46.42 -17.37
CA ASN A 48 -4.20 46.89 -16.02
C ASN A 48 -5.50 47.72 -15.94
N ARG A 49 -5.81 48.54 -16.95
CA ARG A 49 -7.08 49.27 -17.01
C ARG A 49 -8.27 48.33 -17.21
N LEU A 50 -8.17 47.36 -18.10
CA LEU A 50 -9.22 46.35 -18.31
C LEU A 50 -9.49 45.55 -17.02
N LEU A 51 -8.45 45.07 -16.35
CA LEU A 51 -8.56 44.35 -15.07
C LEU A 51 -9.19 45.22 -13.97
N ARG A 52 -8.79 46.48 -13.83
CA ARG A 52 -9.36 47.40 -12.81
C ARG A 52 -10.84 47.70 -13.06
N THR A 53 -11.24 47.78 -14.32
CA THR A 53 -12.66 47.93 -14.70
C THR A 53 -13.42 46.64 -14.44
N GLY A 54 -12.85 45.48 -14.82
CA GLY A 54 -13.48 44.18 -14.66
C GLY A 54 -13.63 43.72 -13.20
N THR A 55 -12.69 44.06 -12.33
CA THR A 55 -12.73 43.77 -10.88
C THR A 55 -13.55 44.80 -10.08
N GLY A 56 -14.08 45.85 -10.72
CA GLY A 56 -14.83 46.91 -10.05
C GLY A 56 -13.98 47.86 -9.19
N GLN A 57 -12.66 47.67 -9.12
CA GLN A 57 -11.73 48.53 -8.38
C GLN A 57 -11.72 49.98 -8.88
N ALA A 58 -12.09 50.22 -10.13
CA ALA A 58 -12.24 51.57 -10.69
C ALA A 58 -13.35 52.41 -10.00
N ARG A 59 -14.32 51.76 -9.33
CA ARG A 59 -15.47 52.43 -8.70
C ARG A 59 -15.41 52.45 -7.17
N ALA A 60 -14.59 51.62 -6.52
CA ALA A 60 -14.40 51.64 -5.07
C ALA A 60 -13.79 52.96 -4.54
N SER A 61 -13.15 53.75 -5.41
CA SER A 61 -12.59 55.07 -5.09
C SER A 61 -13.62 56.21 -5.14
N GLY A 62 -14.87 55.96 -5.52
CA GLY A 62 -15.94 56.95 -5.57
C GLY A 62 -17.24 56.38 -5.02
N GLY A 63 -17.68 56.91 -3.86
CA GLY A 63 -18.98 56.74 -3.18
C GLY A 63 -19.92 55.62 -3.64
N GLY A 64 -20.18 54.66 -2.76
CA GLY A 64 -20.99 53.48 -3.03
C GLY A 64 -22.44 53.73 -3.44
N GLU A 65 -22.78 53.31 -4.65
CA GLU A 65 -24.14 52.99 -5.08
C GLU A 65 -24.22 51.51 -5.49
N ALA A 66 -25.38 50.89 -5.28
CA ALA A 66 -25.62 49.48 -5.59
C ALA A 66 -25.49 49.22 -7.11
N VAL A 67 -24.60 48.30 -7.48
CA VAL A 67 -24.30 47.98 -8.89
C VAL A 67 -25.53 47.38 -9.58
N GLY A 68 -26.05 48.07 -10.58
CA GLY A 68 -27.13 47.58 -11.45
C GLY A 68 -26.71 46.33 -12.24
N ARG A 69 -27.68 45.51 -12.67
CA ARG A 69 -27.44 44.23 -13.38
C ARG A 69 -26.59 44.39 -14.65
N ASN A 70 -26.86 45.42 -15.45
CA ASN A 70 -26.13 45.70 -16.70
C ASN A 70 -24.66 46.09 -16.45
N ASP A 71 -24.38 46.76 -15.34
CA ASP A 71 -23.02 47.15 -14.97
C ASP A 71 -22.17 45.94 -14.57
N LYS A 72 -22.77 44.94 -13.91
CA LYS A 72 -22.08 43.68 -13.59
C LYS A 72 -21.74 42.86 -14.84
N GLU A 73 -22.67 42.78 -15.80
CA GLU A 73 -22.43 42.08 -17.06
C GLU A 73 -21.30 42.75 -17.86
N GLN A 74 -21.26 44.08 -17.88
CA GLN A 74 -20.18 44.83 -18.53
C GLN A 74 -18.83 44.65 -17.82
N GLN A 75 -18.80 44.67 -16.48
CA GLN A 75 -17.60 44.36 -15.71
C GLN A 75 -17.07 42.96 -16.04
N ARG A 76 -17.93 41.94 -16.08
CA ARG A 76 -17.56 40.58 -16.46
C ARG A 76 -16.97 40.51 -17.87
N ALA A 77 -17.58 41.18 -18.83
CA ALA A 77 -17.07 41.21 -20.21
C ALA A 77 -15.64 41.75 -20.28
N TYR A 78 -15.33 42.82 -19.52
CA TYR A 78 -13.97 43.36 -19.44
C TYR A 78 -13.00 42.44 -18.70
N LEU A 79 -13.45 41.77 -17.63
CA LEU A 79 -12.64 40.79 -16.91
C LEU A 79 -12.29 39.59 -17.81
N HIS A 80 -13.28 39.00 -18.48
CA HIS A 80 -13.07 37.91 -19.43
C HIS A 80 -12.09 38.31 -20.53
N LEU A 81 -12.31 39.45 -21.17
CA LEU A 81 -11.40 39.93 -22.20
C LEU A 81 -9.97 40.11 -21.67
N ALA A 82 -9.80 40.69 -20.48
CA ALA A 82 -8.48 40.86 -19.88
C ALA A 82 -7.80 39.51 -19.64
N LEU A 83 -8.50 38.53 -19.06
CA LEU A 83 -7.98 37.21 -18.75
C LEU A 83 -7.66 36.42 -20.01
N SER A 84 -8.50 36.46 -21.04
CA SER A 84 -8.23 35.82 -22.32
C SER A 84 -6.99 36.39 -23.00
N ILE A 85 -6.76 37.71 -22.92
CA ILE A 85 -5.53 38.33 -23.46
C ILE A 85 -4.31 37.92 -22.64
N ILE A 86 -4.39 37.95 -21.31
CA ILE A 86 -3.30 37.54 -20.43
C ILE A 86 -2.96 36.07 -20.65
N SER A 87 -3.97 35.19 -20.73
CA SER A 87 -3.80 33.76 -21.03
C SER A 87 -3.06 33.54 -22.35
N ALA A 88 -3.48 34.23 -23.41
CA ALA A 88 -2.82 34.17 -24.71
C ALA A 88 -1.35 34.63 -24.64
N PHE A 89 -1.04 35.67 -23.85
CA PHE A 89 0.31 36.18 -23.68
C PHE A 89 1.19 35.29 -22.80
N CYS A 90 0.61 34.66 -21.78
CA CYS A 90 1.31 33.70 -20.91
C CYS A 90 1.82 32.47 -21.66
N ARG A 91 1.36 32.21 -22.89
CA ARG A 91 1.93 31.16 -23.76
C ARG A 91 3.40 31.41 -24.16
N LEU A 92 3.86 32.65 -24.04
CA LEU A 92 5.27 33.03 -24.21
C LEU A 92 5.94 33.02 -22.83
N PRO A 93 6.90 32.10 -22.58
CA PRO A 93 7.50 31.93 -21.26
C PRO A 93 8.11 33.21 -20.70
N GLU A 94 8.71 34.06 -21.55
CA GLU A 94 9.31 35.33 -21.15
C GLU A 94 8.27 36.32 -20.58
N PHE A 95 7.01 36.27 -21.02
CA PHE A 95 5.94 37.11 -20.49
C PHE A 95 5.35 36.55 -19.20
N ALA A 96 5.18 35.25 -19.14
CA ALA A 96 4.70 34.57 -17.93
C ALA A 96 5.68 34.79 -16.76
N ALA A 97 6.98 34.94 -17.05
CA ALA A 97 8.04 35.21 -16.10
C ALA A 97 8.16 36.68 -15.64
N MET A 98 7.43 37.63 -16.23
CA MET A 98 7.53 39.05 -15.85
C MET A 98 6.82 39.34 -14.53
N ASP A 99 7.40 40.21 -13.70
CA ASP A 99 6.81 40.67 -12.43
C ASP A 99 5.41 41.29 -12.64
N GLU A 100 5.20 41.99 -13.76
CA GLU A 100 3.90 42.56 -14.14
C GLU A 100 2.82 41.50 -14.37
N THR A 101 3.20 40.28 -14.76
CA THR A 101 2.30 39.14 -14.92
C THR A 101 2.15 38.37 -13.60
N ILE A 102 3.26 38.09 -12.91
CA ILE A 102 3.28 37.38 -11.62
C ILE A 102 2.43 38.12 -10.57
N CYS A 103 2.47 39.46 -10.53
CA CYS A 103 1.66 40.25 -9.61
C CYS A 103 0.13 40.14 -9.85
N LYS A 104 -0.32 39.44 -10.90
CA LYS A 104 -1.75 39.18 -11.17
C LYS A 104 -2.27 37.90 -10.54
N VAL A 105 -1.43 37.04 -9.98
CA VAL A 105 -1.83 35.79 -9.32
C VAL A 105 -3.00 35.97 -8.34
N PRO A 106 -3.02 36.99 -7.45
CA PRO A 106 -4.17 37.22 -6.56
C PRO A 106 -5.50 37.43 -7.30
N ILE A 107 -5.49 38.14 -8.43
CA ILE A 107 -6.69 38.39 -9.25
C ILE A 107 -7.15 37.10 -9.94
N LEU A 108 -6.20 36.28 -10.41
CA LEU A 108 -6.49 34.99 -11.01
C LEU A 108 -7.15 34.05 -9.98
N VAL A 109 -6.62 34.01 -8.75
CA VAL A 109 -7.18 33.22 -7.64
C VAL A 109 -8.56 33.73 -7.20
N GLU A 110 -8.76 35.04 -7.14
CA GLU A 110 -10.07 35.65 -6.87
C GLU A 110 -11.10 35.25 -7.94
N THR A 111 -10.69 35.23 -9.21
CA THR A 111 -11.54 34.77 -10.32
C THR A 111 -11.96 33.32 -10.14
N LEU A 112 -11.07 32.44 -9.69
CA LEU A 112 -11.40 31.04 -9.39
C LEU A 112 -12.40 30.89 -8.24
N SER A 113 -12.45 31.85 -7.32
CA SER A 113 -13.39 31.83 -6.19
C SER A 113 -14.82 32.20 -6.61
N SER A 114 -15.01 32.86 -7.75
CA SER A 114 -16.33 33.24 -8.28
C SER A 114 -17.09 32.01 -8.79
N LYS A 115 -18.36 31.88 -8.40
CA LYS A 115 -19.24 30.79 -8.87
C LYS A 115 -19.82 31.02 -10.27
N GLU A 116 -19.82 32.26 -10.76
CA GLU A 116 -20.63 32.65 -11.91
C GLU A 116 -19.86 32.69 -13.24
N ASP A 117 -18.52 32.56 -13.22
CA ASP A 117 -17.66 32.91 -14.36
C ASP A 117 -16.91 31.71 -14.97
N GLU A 118 -17.63 30.65 -15.35
CA GLU A 118 -17.06 29.41 -15.92
C GLU A 118 -16.09 29.63 -17.10
N VAL A 119 -16.34 30.65 -17.93
CA VAL A 119 -15.49 30.98 -19.09
C VAL A 119 -14.13 31.54 -18.64
N ALA A 120 -14.09 32.33 -17.58
CA ALA A 120 -12.85 32.93 -17.07
C ALA A 120 -11.94 31.92 -16.36
N VAL A 121 -12.53 30.84 -15.84
CA VAL A 121 -11.79 29.84 -15.05
C VAL A 121 -10.72 29.15 -15.90
N GLY A 122 -11.03 28.80 -17.14
CA GLY A 122 -10.06 28.19 -18.06
C GLY A 122 -8.86 29.09 -18.31
N ASP A 123 -9.10 30.36 -18.66
CA ASP A 123 -8.06 31.36 -18.87
C ASP A 123 -7.22 31.60 -17.61
N ALA A 124 -7.87 31.68 -16.44
CA ALA A 124 -7.18 31.88 -15.17
C ALA A 124 -6.26 30.70 -14.81
N LEU A 125 -6.72 29.47 -15.01
CA LEU A 125 -5.91 28.26 -14.78
C LEU A 125 -4.74 28.16 -15.77
N GLU A 126 -4.96 28.47 -17.06
CA GLU A 126 -3.90 28.51 -18.08
C GLU A 126 -2.83 29.55 -17.71
N CYS A 127 -3.24 30.74 -17.26
CA CYS A 127 -2.34 31.78 -16.76
C CYS A 127 -1.52 31.29 -15.55
N LEU A 128 -2.17 30.75 -14.53
CA LEU A 128 -1.49 30.28 -13.30
C LEU A 128 -0.44 29.21 -13.62
N LEU A 129 -0.80 28.25 -14.47
CA LEU A 129 0.12 27.19 -14.90
C LEU A 129 1.33 27.77 -15.66
N ALA A 130 1.09 28.69 -16.59
CA ALA A 130 2.14 29.32 -17.35
C ALA A 130 3.06 30.21 -16.48
N ILE A 131 2.49 30.98 -15.55
CA ILE A 131 3.26 31.79 -14.58
C ILE A 131 4.18 30.89 -13.75
N GLY A 132 3.65 29.81 -13.19
CA GLY A 132 4.44 28.84 -12.44
C GLY A 132 5.53 28.18 -13.28
N ALA A 133 5.25 27.86 -14.54
CA ALA A 133 6.23 27.25 -15.43
C ALA A 133 7.32 28.24 -15.90
N GLY A 134 7.01 29.54 -15.96
CA GLY A 134 7.87 30.56 -16.58
C GLY A 134 9.08 31.00 -15.73
N SER A 135 8.98 30.99 -14.40
CA SER A 135 10.08 31.45 -13.52
C SER A 135 9.99 30.91 -12.09
N ASP A 136 11.09 30.98 -11.35
CA ASP A 136 11.11 30.63 -9.91
C ASP A 136 10.22 31.57 -9.07
N ALA A 137 10.23 32.88 -9.37
CA ALA A 137 9.32 33.83 -8.74
C ALA A 137 7.84 33.50 -9.01
N GLY A 138 7.54 33.02 -10.22
CA GLY A 138 6.23 32.47 -10.57
C GLY A 138 5.86 31.24 -9.74
N ARG A 139 6.79 30.30 -9.52
CA ARG A 139 6.57 29.13 -8.65
C ARG A 139 6.29 29.54 -7.22
N GLU A 140 7.09 30.44 -6.65
CA GLU A 140 6.89 30.98 -5.31
C GLU A 140 5.52 31.67 -5.17
N SER A 141 5.04 32.34 -6.22
CA SER A 141 3.71 32.95 -6.21
C SER A 141 2.57 31.92 -6.12
N LEU A 142 2.75 30.70 -6.64
CA LEU A 142 1.78 29.61 -6.49
C LEU A 142 1.81 28.95 -5.10
N LEU A 143 2.91 29.12 -4.35
CA LEU A 143 3.03 28.70 -2.95
C LEU A 143 2.33 29.65 -1.97
N GLN A 144 1.80 30.78 -2.45
CA GLN A 144 1.05 31.69 -1.60
C GLN A 144 -0.16 31.00 -0.98
N LYS A 145 -0.47 31.38 0.27
CA LYS A 145 -1.62 30.84 0.99
C LYS A 145 -2.89 30.94 0.15
N ASN A 146 -3.65 29.86 0.14
CA ASN A 146 -4.95 29.69 -0.52
C ASN A 146 -4.95 29.41 -2.02
N VAL A 147 -3.82 29.42 -2.74
CA VAL A 147 -3.84 29.08 -4.19
C VAL A 147 -4.32 27.65 -4.38
N LEU A 148 -3.64 26.68 -3.76
CA LEU A 148 -4.01 25.25 -3.84
C LEU A 148 -5.45 25.02 -3.38
N THR A 149 -5.82 25.53 -2.20
CA THR A 149 -7.16 25.30 -1.64
C THR A 149 -8.26 25.93 -2.48
N THR A 150 -8.00 27.08 -3.13
CA THR A 150 -8.97 27.71 -4.05
C THR A 150 -9.15 26.89 -5.32
N VAL A 151 -8.05 26.39 -5.91
CA VAL A 151 -8.12 25.54 -7.12
C VAL A 151 -8.86 24.25 -6.80
N VAL A 152 -8.56 23.61 -5.66
CA VAL A 152 -9.24 22.37 -5.21
C VAL A 152 -10.71 22.64 -4.92
N HIS A 153 -11.04 23.70 -4.18
CA HIS A 153 -12.42 24.08 -3.90
C HIS A 153 -13.22 24.34 -5.19
N ARG A 154 -12.62 25.08 -6.14
CA ARG A 154 -13.25 25.37 -7.43
C ARG A 154 -13.48 24.09 -8.23
N LEU A 155 -12.49 23.20 -8.27
CA LEU A 155 -12.61 21.89 -8.92
C LEU A 155 -13.75 21.05 -8.31
N ASN A 156 -13.89 21.04 -6.98
CA ASN A 156 -14.96 20.31 -6.29
C ASN A 156 -16.36 20.85 -6.58
N MET A 157 -16.48 22.12 -6.96
CA MET A 157 -17.73 22.75 -7.37
C MET A 157 -17.99 22.64 -8.89
N ALA A 158 -17.06 22.06 -9.65
CA ALA A 158 -17.17 21.98 -11.11
C ALA A 158 -18.33 21.08 -11.55
N SER A 159 -18.94 21.43 -12.69
CA SER A 159 -19.82 20.47 -13.37
C SER A 159 -19.00 19.27 -13.88
N PRO A 160 -19.56 18.06 -13.96
CA PRO A 160 -18.82 16.86 -14.39
C PRO A 160 -18.14 16.96 -15.77
N ASN A 161 -18.66 17.83 -16.65
CA ASN A 161 -18.19 18.04 -18.02
C ASN A 161 -17.47 19.39 -18.20
N ALA A 162 -17.02 20.02 -17.13
CA ALA A 162 -16.29 21.27 -17.21
C ALA A 162 -15.00 21.07 -18.03
N ASN A 163 -14.89 21.80 -19.15
CA ASN A 163 -13.79 21.71 -20.11
C ASN A 163 -12.43 22.13 -19.52
N TRP A 164 -12.41 22.89 -18.43
CA TRP A 164 -11.21 23.34 -17.73
C TRP A 164 -10.73 22.35 -16.65
N THR A 165 -11.48 21.28 -16.37
CA THR A 165 -11.07 20.24 -15.40
C THR A 165 -9.65 19.71 -15.66
N PRO A 166 -9.25 19.43 -16.92
CA PRO A 166 -7.89 18.99 -17.20
C PRO A 166 -6.82 20.01 -16.82
N LEU A 167 -7.09 21.31 -17.04
CA LEU A 167 -6.17 22.38 -16.66
C LEU A 167 -6.01 22.48 -15.14
N ALA A 168 -7.10 22.35 -14.38
CA ALA A 168 -7.05 22.35 -12.92
C ALA A 168 -6.24 21.16 -12.38
N VAL A 169 -6.50 19.95 -12.89
CA VAL A 169 -5.74 18.75 -12.54
C VAL A 169 -4.25 18.91 -12.86
N ARG A 170 -3.92 19.46 -14.03
CA ARG A 170 -2.53 19.73 -14.43
C ARG A 170 -1.85 20.76 -13.55
N LEU A 171 -2.55 21.84 -13.18
CA LEU A 171 -2.03 22.86 -12.27
C LEU A 171 -1.76 22.28 -10.88
N ILE A 172 -2.69 21.50 -10.33
CA ILE A 172 -2.50 20.84 -9.03
C ILE A 172 -1.30 19.87 -9.11
N LEU A 173 -1.22 19.04 -10.16
CA LEU A 173 -0.08 18.14 -10.37
C LEU A 173 1.24 18.91 -10.50
N PHE A 174 1.25 20.02 -11.22
CA PHE A 174 2.42 20.89 -11.36
C PHE A 174 2.89 21.42 -10.00
N MET A 175 1.95 21.85 -9.14
CA MET A 175 2.25 22.30 -7.79
C MET A 175 2.88 21.16 -6.95
N PHE A 176 2.28 19.95 -6.97
CA PHE A 176 2.85 18.80 -6.25
C PHE A 176 4.25 18.41 -6.73
N THR A 177 4.49 18.44 -8.03
CA THR A 177 5.74 17.95 -8.64
C THR A 177 6.88 18.98 -8.62
N THR A 178 6.56 20.26 -8.69
CA THR A 178 7.56 21.30 -9.00
C THR A 178 7.78 22.27 -7.86
N THR A 179 6.78 22.50 -7.00
CA THR A 179 6.85 23.51 -5.94
C THR A 179 6.91 22.92 -4.53
N GLY A 180 6.73 21.60 -4.39
CA GLY A 180 6.93 20.90 -3.10
C GLY A 180 5.90 21.24 -2.03
N VAL A 181 4.62 21.37 -2.41
CA VAL A 181 3.46 21.81 -1.58
C VAL A 181 3.05 20.79 -0.51
N ILE A 182 4.02 20.18 0.16
CA ILE A 182 3.83 19.07 1.10
C ILE A 182 3.07 19.55 2.33
N GLN A 183 3.49 20.68 2.91
CA GLN A 183 2.90 21.17 4.15
C GLN A 183 1.48 21.70 3.95
N GLU A 184 1.21 22.44 2.87
CA GLU A 184 -0.15 22.89 2.58
C GLU A 184 -1.06 21.72 2.19
N ALA A 185 -0.55 20.70 1.46
CA ALA A 185 -1.33 19.51 1.12
C ALA A 185 -1.78 18.72 2.36
N MET A 186 -0.93 18.63 3.39
CA MET A 186 -1.32 18.04 4.67
C MET A 186 -2.44 18.82 5.36
N MET A 187 -2.45 20.15 5.23
CA MET A 187 -3.46 21.01 5.84
C MET A 187 -4.81 21.00 5.11
N CYS A 188 -4.84 20.63 3.83
CA CYS A 188 -6.06 20.53 3.02
C CYS A 188 -6.41 19.08 2.62
N SER A 189 -6.02 18.11 3.43
CA SER A 189 -6.23 16.68 3.14
C SER A 189 -7.69 16.31 2.91
N GLN A 190 -8.61 16.96 3.62
CA GLN A 190 -10.05 16.74 3.47
C GLN A 190 -10.56 17.25 2.11
N GLU A 191 -10.15 18.44 1.69
CA GLU A 191 -10.49 18.99 0.38
C GLU A 191 -9.86 18.17 -0.75
N LEU A 192 -8.62 17.72 -0.57
CA LEU A 192 -7.91 16.84 -1.51
C LEU A 192 -8.55 15.44 -1.61
N ALA A 193 -9.12 14.91 -0.53
CA ALA A 193 -9.88 13.66 -0.60
C ALA A 193 -11.11 13.81 -1.51
N THR A 194 -11.79 14.96 -1.46
CA THR A 194 -13.02 15.18 -2.25
C THR A 194 -12.79 15.33 -3.77
N MET A 195 -11.56 15.59 -4.22
CA MET A 195 -11.24 15.63 -5.66
C MET A 195 -10.96 14.25 -6.26
N VAL A 196 -10.70 13.21 -5.46
CA VAL A 196 -10.39 11.85 -5.96
C VAL A 196 -11.46 11.34 -6.94
N PRO A 197 -12.77 11.45 -6.67
CA PRO A 197 -13.81 11.08 -7.64
C PRO A 197 -13.73 11.82 -8.97
N ILE A 198 -13.32 13.09 -8.97
CA ILE A 198 -13.21 13.92 -10.17
C ILE A 198 -12.03 13.45 -11.02
N VAL A 199 -10.88 13.23 -10.39
CA VAL A 199 -9.67 12.73 -11.08
C VAL A 199 -9.89 11.30 -11.59
N ALA A 200 -10.53 10.43 -10.80
CA ALA A 200 -10.88 9.07 -11.18
C ALA A 200 -11.75 9.01 -12.44
N ARG A 201 -12.74 9.92 -12.58
CA ARG A 201 -13.56 10.02 -13.79
C ARG A 201 -12.72 10.37 -15.01
N GLN A 202 -11.77 11.30 -14.87
CA GLN A 202 -10.91 11.68 -16.00
C GLN A 202 -10.08 10.51 -16.53
N LEU A 203 -9.68 9.57 -15.66
CA LEU A 203 -8.95 8.36 -16.05
C LEU A 203 -9.75 7.46 -17.01
N VAL A 204 -11.08 7.49 -16.94
CA VAL A 204 -11.98 6.71 -17.81
C VAL A 204 -12.31 7.48 -19.11
N PHE A 205 -12.62 8.77 -18.99
CA PHE A 205 -13.08 9.56 -20.14
C PHE A 205 -11.97 9.98 -21.10
N GLN A 206 -10.74 10.13 -20.60
CA GLN A 206 -9.63 10.67 -21.38
C GLN A 206 -8.77 9.52 -21.91
N GLN A 207 -8.66 9.39 -23.23
CA GLN A 207 -7.86 8.31 -23.86
C GLN A 207 -6.48 8.76 -24.32
N GLY A 208 -6.26 10.08 -24.41
CA GLY A 208 -4.98 10.69 -24.79
C GLY A 208 -3.95 10.77 -23.66
N VAL A 209 -2.92 11.60 -23.84
CA VAL A 209 -1.79 11.75 -22.90
C VAL A 209 -2.25 12.17 -21.49
N PHE A 210 -3.33 12.94 -21.40
CA PHE A 210 -3.85 13.46 -20.14
C PHE A 210 -4.22 12.39 -19.11
N LYS A 211 -4.58 11.17 -19.53
CA LYS A 211 -4.85 10.07 -18.57
C LYS A 211 -3.65 9.75 -17.69
N PHE A 212 -2.43 9.98 -18.18
CA PHE A 212 -1.21 9.79 -17.41
C PHE A 212 -0.96 10.93 -16.42
N GLU A 213 -1.45 12.14 -16.70
CA GLU A 213 -1.45 13.25 -15.73
C GLU A 213 -2.45 12.96 -14.60
N ALA A 214 -3.65 12.48 -14.95
CA ALA A 214 -4.63 12.02 -13.97
C ALA A 214 -4.10 10.86 -13.11
N LEU A 215 -3.45 9.87 -13.72
CA LEU A 215 -2.77 8.78 -13.01
C LEU A 215 -1.70 9.32 -12.04
N SER A 216 -0.86 10.25 -12.51
CA SER A 216 0.22 10.81 -11.69
C SER A 216 -0.34 11.56 -10.49
N LEU A 217 -1.44 12.32 -10.68
CA LEU A 217 -2.10 13.00 -9.57
C LEU A 217 -2.76 12.01 -8.60
N LEU A 218 -3.40 10.94 -9.08
CA LEU A 218 -3.92 9.88 -8.20
C LEU A 218 -2.80 9.22 -7.38
N HIS A 219 -1.64 8.96 -7.99
CA HIS A 219 -0.47 8.48 -7.27
C HIS A 219 -0.07 9.45 -6.14
N TYR A 220 0.00 10.76 -6.41
CA TYR A 220 0.28 11.75 -5.36
C TYR A 220 -0.73 11.71 -4.22
N LEU A 221 -2.02 11.62 -4.54
CA LEU A 221 -3.10 11.64 -3.56
C LEU A 221 -3.22 10.34 -2.74
N LEU A 222 -2.82 9.19 -3.31
CA LEU A 222 -3.11 7.88 -2.73
C LEU A 222 -1.86 7.10 -2.30
N ALA A 223 -0.77 7.17 -3.07
CA ALA A 223 0.38 6.27 -2.94
C ALA A 223 1.70 6.97 -2.57
N SER A 224 1.78 8.30 -2.71
CA SER A 224 3.00 9.03 -2.33
C SER A 224 3.27 9.01 -0.82
N GLU A 225 4.50 9.30 -0.42
CA GLU A 225 4.93 9.38 0.99
C GLU A 225 4.10 10.37 1.86
N TYR A 226 3.39 11.32 1.25
CA TYR A 226 2.57 12.32 1.94
C TYR A 226 1.07 12.02 1.91
N SER A 227 0.66 10.91 1.30
CA SER A 227 -0.76 10.61 1.05
C SER A 227 -1.51 10.11 2.29
N ALA A 228 -0.83 9.72 3.37
CA ALA A 228 -1.47 9.14 4.56
C ALA A 228 -2.61 9.99 5.17
N PRO A 229 -2.48 11.32 5.34
CA PRO A 229 -3.59 12.16 5.83
C PRO A 229 -4.77 12.21 4.85
N ILE A 230 -4.50 12.13 3.53
CA ILE A 230 -5.52 12.13 2.48
C ILE A 230 -6.25 10.79 2.47
N ARG A 231 -5.53 9.66 2.58
CA ARG A 231 -6.14 8.32 2.70
C ARG A 231 -7.07 8.21 3.91
N LEU A 232 -6.64 8.74 5.06
CA LEU A 232 -7.48 8.81 6.25
C LEU A 232 -8.74 9.68 6.03
N ALA A 233 -8.60 10.81 5.35
CA ALA A 233 -9.73 11.66 4.98
C ALA A 233 -10.70 10.95 4.03
N ILE A 234 -10.21 10.18 3.06
CA ILE A 234 -11.01 9.36 2.14
C ILE A 234 -11.84 8.32 2.91
N GLN A 235 -11.23 7.61 3.86
CA GLN A 235 -11.91 6.61 4.68
C GLN A 235 -13.03 7.21 5.56
N ASN A 236 -12.86 8.45 6.00
CA ASN A 236 -13.84 9.16 6.82
C ASN A 236 -14.88 9.94 5.99
N ALA A 237 -14.67 10.09 4.68
CA ALA A 237 -15.52 10.89 3.81
C ALA A 237 -16.57 10.04 3.07
N SER A 238 -17.78 10.57 2.95
CA SER A 238 -18.81 10.02 2.05
C SER A 238 -18.54 10.44 0.60
N LEU A 239 -17.55 9.82 -0.03
CA LEU A 239 -17.28 10.02 -1.46
C LEU A 239 -18.34 9.33 -2.34
N SER A 240 -18.45 9.73 -3.61
CA SER A 240 -19.36 9.08 -4.56
C SER A 240 -19.04 7.60 -4.71
N SER A 241 -20.02 6.70 -4.62
CA SER A 241 -19.82 5.24 -4.65
C SER A 241 -18.97 4.70 -5.80
N ASP A 242 -18.90 5.42 -6.93
CA ASP A 242 -18.34 4.86 -8.16
C ASP A 242 -16.87 5.23 -8.39
N TRP A 243 -16.25 6.04 -7.52
CA TRP A 243 -14.89 6.54 -7.75
C TRP A 243 -13.87 5.41 -7.89
N HIS A 244 -13.92 4.42 -7.01
CA HIS A 244 -12.98 3.30 -7.01
C HIS A 244 -13.21 2.37 -8.22
N ALA A 245 -14.44 2.29 -8.75
CA ALA A 245 -14.74 1.54 -9.97
C ALA A 245 -14.24 2.27 -11.23
N ASN A 246 -14.30 3.60 -11.24
CA ASN A 246 -13.71 4.42 -12.30
C ASN A 246 -12.17 4.27 -12.31
N VAL A 247 -11.52 4.30 -11.14
CA VAL A 247 -10.08 4.04 -11.06
C VAL A 247 -9.76 2.64 -11.58
N ARG A 248 -10.47 1.60 -11.14
CA ARG A 248 -10.28 0.22 -11.64
C ARG A 248 -10.36 0.14 -13.16
N SER A 249 -11.37 0.77 -13.75
CA SER A 249 -11.60 0.76 -15.20
C SER A 249 -10.49 1.49 -15.95
N GLY A 250 -10.11 2.70 -15.50
CA GLY A 250 -9.05 3.47 -16.12
C GLY A 250 -7.67 2.80 -16.01
N LEU A 251 -7.34 2.25 -14.84
CA LEU A 251 -6.10 1.49 -14.63
C LEU A 251 -6.08 0.21 -15.46
N GLY A 252 -7.20 -0.51 -15.54
CA GLY A 252 -7.29 -1.70 -16.37
C GLY A 252 -7.11 -1.40 -17.85
N VAL A 253 -7.62 -0.26 -18.36
CA VAL A 253 -7.33 0.20 -19.72
C VAL A 253 -5.85 0.56 -19.90
N ILE A 254 -5.20 1.15 -18.90
CA ILE A 254 -3.76 1.46 -18.93
C ILE A 254 -2.94 0.17 -18.98
N LEU A 255 -3.21 -0.80 -18.10
CA LEU A 255 -2.47 -2.07 -18.03
C LEU A 255 -2.72 -2.98 -19.25
N ASN A 256 -3.91 -2.91 -19.86
CA ASN A 256 -4.21 -3.66 -21.08
C ASN A 256 -3.50 -3.09 -22.32
N ASN A 257 -3.04 -1.84 -22.26
CA ASN A 257 -2.35 -1.18 -23.36
C ASN A 257 -0.83 -1.32 -23.24
N ARG A 258 -0.12 -1.15 -24.36
CA ARG A 258 1.34 -1.06 -24.36
C ARG A 258 1.76 0.30 -23.80
N VAL A 259 2.26 0.30 -22.57
CA VAL A 259 2.69 1.51 -21.86
C VAL A 259 4.10 1.30 -21.32
N VAL A 260 4.88 2.38 -21.26
CA VAL A 260 6.24 2.40 -20.68
C VAL A 260 6.24 2.01 -19.20
N ALA A 261 7.37 1.49 -18.72
CA ALA A 261 7.52 0.92 -17.37
C ALA A 261 7.15 1.91 -16.26
N GLU A 262 7.52 3.19 -16.37
CA GLU A 262 7.26 4.16 -15.30
C GLU A 262 5.76 4.35 -15.05
N LYS A 263 4.94 4.30 -16.11
CA LYS A 263 3.48 4.43 -15.97
C LYS A 263 2.81 3.16 -15.48
N ARG A 264 3.40 1.98 -15.76
CA ARG A 264 2.93 0.70 -15.18
C ARG A 264 3.23 0.66 -13.69
N GLN A 265 4.41 1.12 -13.27
CA GLN A 265 4.75 1.25 -11.86
C GLN A 265 3.76 2.18 -11.12
N LEU A 266 3.52 3.39 -11.62
CA LEU A 266 2.53 4.30 -11.03
C LEU A 266 1.13 3.68 -10.94
N ALA A 267 0.73 2.90 -11.96
CA ALA A 267 -0.54 2.19 -11.94
C ALA A 267 -0.60 1.14 -10.82
N LEU A 268 0.47 0.35 -10.65
CA LEU A 268 0.57 -0.65 -9.58
C LEU A 268 0.60 -0.01 -8.18
N GLU A 269 1.33 1.08 -7.99
CA GLU A 269 1.35 1.83 -6.72
C GLU A 269 -0.04 2.38 -6.35
N VAL A 270 -0.81 2.87 -7.33
CA VAL A 270 -2.20 3.29 -7.09
C VAL A 270 -3.12 2.10 -6.80
N ILE A 271 -2.89 0.93 -7.42
CA ILE A 271 -3.65 -0.29 -7.16
C ILE A 271 -3.45 -0.73 -5.71
N GLU A 272 -2.20 -0.74 -5.25
CA GLU A 272 -1.82 -1.12 -3.90
C GLU A 272 -2.49 -0.21 -2.87
N ALA A 273 -2.38 1.12 -3.05
CA ALA A 273 -3.01 2.08 -2.16
C ALA A 273 -4.54 1.94 -2.11
N ILE A 274 -5.20 1.58 -3.21
CA ILE A 274 -6.66 1.37 -3.22
C ILE A 274 -7.04 0.07 -2.53
N VAL A 275 -6.24 -1.00 -2.68
CA VAL A 275 -6.45 -2.25 -1.94
C VAL A 275 -6.32 -2.01 -0.44
N GLU A 276 -5.37 -1.19 0.02
CA GLU A 276 -5.29 -0.79 1.44
C GLU A 276 -6.53 0.00 1.90
N ILE A 277 -7.09 0.87 1.06
CA ILE A 277 -8.24 1.72 1.43
C ILE A 277 -9.56 0.95 1.43
N ILE A 278 -9.80 0.11 0.41
CA ILE A 278 -11.10 -0.52 0.13
C ILE A 278 -11.13 -2.00 0.53
N GLY A 279 -9.98 -2.67 0.50
CA GLY A 279 -9.83 -4.10 0.68
C GLY A 279 -9.64 -4.88 -0.62
N GLU A 280 -9.08 -6.07 -0.48
CA GLU A 280 -8.71 -7.00 -1.55
C GLU A 280 -9.83 -7.39 -2.52
N PRO A 281 -11.10 -7.55 -2.09
CA PRO A 281 -12.20 -7.84 -3.02
C PRO A 281 -12.38 -6.80 -4.13
N TRP A 282 -11.83 -5.59 -3.98
CA TRP A 282 -11.87 -4.56 -5.01
C TRP A 282 -11.18 -4.96 -6.32
N LEU A 283 -10.16 -5.83 -6.26
CA LEU A 283 -9.48 -6.40 -7.43
C LEU A 283 -10.45 -7.21 -8.31
N LEU A 284 -11.53 -7.72 -7.72
CA LEU A 284 -12.59 -8.47 -8.38
C LEU A 284 -13.79 -7.57 -8.65
N GLY A 285 -13.80 -6.89 -9.80
CA GLY A 285 -14.91 -6.02 -10.14
C GLY A 285 -14.96 -5.65 -11.62
N PRO A 286 -16.12 -5.15 -12.09
CA PRO A 286 -16.31 -4.85 -13.49
C PRO A 286 -15.34 -3.76 -13.95
N MET A 287 -14.86 -3.90 -15.18
CA MET A 287 -14.18 -2.83 -15.91
C MET A 287 -15.14 -2.24 -16.94
N VAL A 288 -15.19 -0.92 -17.01
CA VAL A 288 -15.86 -0.19 -18.09
C VAL A 288 -14.80 0.12 -19.15
N VAL A 289 -14.90 -0.53 -20.31
CA VAL A 289 -14.08 -0.21 -21.48
C VAL A 289 -14.91 0.66 -22.41
N PRO A 290 -14.47 1.89 -22.74
CA PRO A 290 -15.28 2.83 -23.53
C PRO A 290 -15.71 2.34 -24.92
N GLU A 291 -15.07 1.31 -25.47
CA GLU A 291 -15.22 0.87 -26.86
C GLU A 291 -15.93 -0.49 -27.04
N ASP A 292 -16.18 -1.27 -25.98
CA ASP A 292 -16.71 -2.64 -26.09
C ASP A 292 -18.14 -2.79 -25.53
N GLN A 293 -19.08 -3.27 -26.36
CA GLN A 293 -20.44 -3.66 -25.95
C GLN A 293 -20.50 -5.03 -25.26
N LYS A 294 -19.38 -5.78 -25.24
CA LYS A 294 -19.31 -7.06 -24.55
C LYS A 294 -19.02 -6.82 -23.07
N PRO A 295 -19.75 -7.49 -22.15
CA PRO A 295 -19.42 -7.40 -20.74
C PRO A 295 -18.02 -7.96 -20.52
N VAL A 296 -17.13 -7.10 -20.00
CA VAL A 296 -15.80 -7.53 -19.59
C VAL A 296 -15.95 -8.45 -18.37
N PRO A 297 -15.30 -9.64 -18.38
CA PRO A 297 -15.33 -10.53 -17.23
C PRO A 297 -14.87 -9.83 -15.94
N LEU A 298 -15.53 -10.13 -14.81
CA LEU A 298 -15.23 -9.51 -13.50
C LEU A 298 -13.80 -9.75 -13.02
N ASP A 299 -13.15 -10.80 -13.52
CA ASP A 299 -11.79 -11.21 -13.21
C ASP A 299 -10.75 -10.65 -14.18
N ARG A 300 -11.17 -9.93 -15.24
CA ARG A 300 -10.22 -9.40 -16.25
C ARG A 300 -9.22 -8.43 -15.64
N PHE A 301 -9.67 -7.54 -14.76
CA PHE A 301 -8.78 -6.59 -14.10
C PHE A 301 -7.74 -7.31 -13.26
N PHE A 302 -8.18 -8.25 -12.41
CA PHE A 302 -7.31 -9.09 -11.60
C PHE A 302 -6.25 -9.81 -12.43
N MET A 303 -6.64 -10.46 -13.54
CA MET A 303 -5.68 -11.12 -14.44
C MET A 303 -4.64 -10.16 -15.03
N LEU A 304 -5.04 -8.93 -15.40
CA LEU A 304 -4.11 -7.91 -15.89
C LEU A 304 -3.11 -7.48 -14.81
N VAL A 305 -3.57 -7.33 -13.57
CA VAL A 305 -2.70 -6.99 -12.43
C VAL A 305 -1.70 -8.11 -12.17
N VAL A 306 -2.16 -9.36 -12.09
CA VAL A 306 -1.30 -10.55 -11.91
C VAL A 306 -0.24 -10.64 -13.01
N GLU A 307 -0.65 -10.51 -14.28
CA GLU A 307 0.29 -10.60 -15.41
C GLU A 307 1.31 -9.47 -15.41
N THR A 308 0.86 -8.24 -15.10
CA THR A 308 1.76 -7.09 -15.02
C THR A 308 2.76 -7.27 -13.89
N LEU A 309 2.32 -7.69 -12.70
CA LEU A 309 3.20 -7.94 -11.56
C LEU A 309 4.20 -9.05 -11.84
N ARG A 310 3.79 -10.14 -12.50
CA ARG A 310 4.69 -11.22 -12.90
C ARG A 310 5.87 -10.68 -13.73
N ILE A 311 5.57 -9.89 -14.75
CA ILE A 311 6.58 -9.32 -15.66
C ILE A 311 7.43 -8.27 -14.94
N GLU A 312 6.81 -7.29 -14.27
CA GLU A 312 7.56 -6.18 -13.66
C GLU A 312 8.38 -6.63 -12.46
N THR A 313 7.90 -7.59 -11.67
CA THR A 313 8.67 -8.18 -10.57
C THR A 313 9.91 -8.90 -11.11
N ALA A 314 9.79 -9.68 -12.18
CA ALA A 314 10.92 -10.37 -12.78
C ALA A 314 12.01 -9.39 -13.26
N VAL A 315 11.60 -8.29 -13.92
CA VAL A 315 12.52 -7.25 -14.39
C VAL A 315 13.18 -6.53 -13.22
N LEU A 316 12.38 -6.04 -12.28
CA LEU A 316 12.86 -5.19 -11.19
C LEU A 316 13.71 -5.98 -10.18
N LEU A 317 13.33 -7.22 -9.87
CA LEU A 317 14.10 -8.11 -9.01
C LEU A 317 15.49 -8.38 -9.60
N ASN A 318 15.59 -8.67 -10.90
CA ASN A 318 16.87 -8.87 -11.58
C ASN A 318 17.73 -7.58 -11.64
N GLU A 319 17.12 -6.41 -11.84
CA GLU A 319 17.84 -5.14 -11.76
C GLU A 319 18.39 -4.85 -10.38
N VAL A 320 17.59 -5.13 -9.34
CA VAL A 320 17.96 -4.94 -7.94
C VAL A 320 19.03 -5.96 -7.52
N ALA A 321 18.90 -7.23 -7.90
CA ALA A 321 19.88 -8.30 -7.66
C ALA A 321 21.26 -7.93 -8.23
N ARG A 322 21.32 -7.52 -9.51
CA ARG A 322 22.58 -7.09 -10.14
C ARG A 322 23.26 -5.92 -9.43
N LYS A 323 22.49 -5.01 -8.84
CA LYS A 323 23.03 -3.88 -8.08
C LYS A 323 23.46 -4.29 -6.67
N MET A 324 22.71 -5.14 -5.99
CA MET A 324 23.00 -5.56 -4.62
C MET A 324 24.14 -6.59 -4.54
N PHE A 325 24.23 -7.50 -5.50
CA PHE A 325 25.20 -8.60 -5.49
C PHE A 325 26.32 -8.44 -6.56
N GLY A 326 26.23 -7.44 -7.44
CA GLY A 326 27.23 -7.19 -8.49
C GLY A 326 28.53 -6.57 -7.96
N SER A 327 29.68 -7.03 -8.48
CA SER A 327 31.03 -6.70 -7.99
C SER A 327 31.58 -5.31 -8.34
N GLY A 328 30.75 -4.27 -8.53
CA GLY A 328 31.20 -2.97 -9.04
C GLY A 328 30.41 -1.78 -8.51
N GLY A 329 30.81 -1.25 -7.36
CA GLY A 329 30.24 -0.02 -6.81
C GLY A 329 30.58 1.22 -7.62
N GLN A 330 29.59 2.09 -7.86
CA GLN A 330 29.81 3.52 -8.01
C GLN A 330 28.77 4.32 -7.23
N THR A 331 29.28 5.32 -6.51
CA THR A 331 28.71 6.13 -5.44
C THR A 331 27.68 7.19 -5.88
N THR A 332 27.05 7.03 -7.04
CA THR A 332 26.00 7.94 -7.55
C THR A 332 24.59 7.34 -7.56
N GLN A 333 24.41 6.10 -7.08
CA GLN A 333 23.19 5.31 -7.31
C GLN A 333 22.23 5.15 -6.11
N VAL A 334 22.49 5.77 -4.95
CA VAL A 334 21.74 5.49 -3.71
C VAL A 334 20.25 5.88 -3.80
N ALA A 335 19.92 7.00 -4.46
CA ALA A 335 18.53 7.44 -4.63
C ALA A 335 17.78 6.59 -5.67
N GLU A 336 18.44 6.23 -6.78
CA GLU A 336 17.86 5.32 -7.78
C GLU A 336 17.68 3.89 -7.25
N SER A 337 18.58 3.42 -6.38
CA SER A 337 18.40 2.11 -5.72
C SER A 337 17.25 2.15 -4.72
N ALA A 338 17.10 3.23 -3.95
CA ALA A 338 15.99 3.39 -3.02
C ALA A 338 14.63 3.41 -3.73
N GLY A 339 14.49 4.16 -4.84
CA GLY A 339 13.25 4.19 -5.62
C GLY A 339 12.88 2.84 -6.23
N LYS A 340 13.87 2.07 -6.70
CA LYS A 340 13.65 0.71 -7.23
C LYS A 340 13.32 -0.30 -6.15
N GLN A 341 13.95 -0.22 -4.98
CA GLN A 341 13.60 -1.05 -3.83
C GLN A 341 12.19 -0.75 -3.33
N GLN A 342 11.79 0.52 -3.31
CA GLN A 342 10.42 0.92 -2.96
C GLN A 342 9.40 0.35 -3.96
N GLY A 343 9.65 0.46 -5.26
CA GLY A 343 8.76 -0.14 -6.27
C GLY A 343 8.64 -1.65 -6.11
N LEU A 344 9.73 -2.34 -5.78
CA LEU A 344 9.71 -3.78 -5.53
C LEU A 344 8.94 -4.11 -4.25
N ALA A 345 9.08 -3.33 -3.18
CA ALA A 345 8.30 -3.49 -1.96
C ALA A 345 6.79 -3.39 -2.23
N THR A 346 6.35 -2.44 -3.05
CA THR A 346 4.96 -2.33 -3.52
C THR A 346 4.52 -3.58 -4.30
N TYR A 347 5.39 -4.13 -5.17
CA TYR A 347 5.04 -5.34 -5.92
C TYR A 347 4.91 -6.55 -5.02
N LEU A 348 5.79 -6.70 -4.03
CA LEU A 348 5.71 -7.77 -3.03
C LEU A 348 4.41 -7.67 -2.21
N ALA A 349 4.04 -6.47 -1.75
CA ALA A 349 2.78 -6.23 -1.05
C ALA A 349 1.56 -6.60 -1.90
N LEU A 350 1.54 -6.20 -3.18
CA LEU A 350 0.47 -6.58 -4.10
C LEU A 350 0.40 -8.09 -4.36
N LEU A 351 1.54 -8.76 -4.46
CA LEU A 351 1.59 -10.21 -4.62
C LEU A 351 1.03 -10.91 -3.37
N GLU A 352 1.27 -10.40 -2.16
CA GLU A 352 0.64 -10.89 -0.93
C GLU A 352 -0.89 -10.74 -0.98
N HIS A 353 -1.40 -9.57 -1.40
CA HIS A 353 -2.84 -9.38 -1.62
C HIS A 353 -3.42 -10.34 -2.66
N ILE A 354 -2.68 -10.62 -3.73
CA ILE A 354 -3.10 -11.61 -4.74
C ILE A 354 -3.20 -13.00 -4.12
N VAL A 355 -2.24 -13.42 -3.28
CA VAL A 355 -2.33 -14.70 -2.57
C VAL A 355 -3.60 -14.74 -1.72
N ASN A 356 -3.90 -13.68 -0.96
CA ASN A 356 -5.13 -13.63 -0.16
C ASN A 356 -6.40 -13.69 -1.00
N VAL A 357 -6.48 -12.95 -2.12
CA VAL A 357 -7.63 -13.04 -3.05
C VAL A 357 -7.81 -14.46 -3.58
N VAL A 358 -6.71 -15.11 -3.98
CA VAL A 358 -6.75 -16.47 -4.51
C VAL A 358 -7.23 -17.47 -3.45
N VAL A 359 -6.92 -17.25 -2.18
CA VAL A 359 -7.32 -18.11 -1.06
C VAL A 359 -8.76 -17.84 -0.63
N GLU A 360 -9.11 -16.59 -0.36
CA GLU A 360 -10.40 -16.22 0.22
C GLU A 360 -11.55 -16.19 -0.80
N GLN A 361 -11.25 -15.94 -2.09
CA GLN A 361 -12.26 -15.73 -3.13
C GLN A 361 -12.35 -16.91 -4.13
N GLN A 362 -11.87 -18.11 -3.76
CA GLN A 362 -11.93 -19.31 -4.62
C GLN A 362 -13.34 -19.56 -5.18
N GLY A 363 -14.39 -19.34 -4.37
CA GLY A 363 -15.77 -19.54 -4.79
C GLY A 363 -16.31 -18.51 -5.81
N ARG A 364 -15.63 -17.37 -6.01
CA ARG A 364 -16.03 -16.31 -6.95
C ARG A 364 -15.19 -16.30 -8.21
N LEU A 365 -13.99 -16.85 -8.16
CA LEU A 365 -13.07 -16.94 -9.28
C LEU A 365 -13.37 -18.17 -10.14
N LYS A 366 -13.14 -18.05 -11.44
CA LYS A 366 -13.15 -19.21 -12.33
C LYS A 366 -11.91 -20.05 -12.07
N GLU A 367 -12.04 -21.37 -12.22
CA GLU A 367 -10.93 -22.32 -12.09
C GLU A 367 -9.73 -21.91 -12.97
N SER A 368 -9.98 -21.55 -14.24
CA SER A 368 -8.95 -21.06 -15.16
C SER A 368 -8.21 -19.82 -14.67
N THR A 369 -8.89 -18.95 -13.90
CA THR A 369 -8.32 -17.73 -13.36
C THR A 369 -7.46 -18.02 -12.12
N LEU A 370 -7.89 -18.98 -11.30
CA LEU A 370 -7.09 -19.50 -10.19
C LEU A 370 -5.83 -20.19 -10.72
N GLU A 371 -5.95 -21.07 -11.71
CA GLU A 371 -4.80 -21.74 -12.36
C GLU A 371 -3.81 -20.72 -12.94
N PHE A 372 -4.32 -19.69 -13.62
CA PHE A 372 -3.50 -18.60 -14.15
C PHE A 372 -2.74 -17.86 -13.03
N ALA A 373 -3.44 -17.48 -11.96
CA ALA A 373 -2.84 -16.75 -10.84
C ALA A 373 -1.80 -17.60 -10.10
N PHE A 374 -2.10 -18.87 -9.81
CA PHE A 374 -1.15 -19.78 -9.18
C PHE A 374 0.08 -20.03 -10.06
N ALA A 375 -0.09 -20.20 -11.37
CA ALA A 375 1.04 -20.36 -12.28
C ALA A 375 1.96 -19.13 -12.26
N ALA A 376 1.38 -17.93 -12.34
CA ALA A 376 2.10 -16.66 -12.27
C ALA A 376 2.84 -16.49 -10.93
N LEU A 377 2.17 -16.76 -9.81
CA LEU A 377 2.78 -16.72 -8.48
C LEU A 377 3.92 -17.73 -8.34
N THR A 378 3.73 -18.97 -8.82
CA THR A 378 4.76 -20.02 -8.77
C THR A 378 6.03 -19.60 -9.52
N GLU A 379 5.87 -18.94 -10.67
CA GLU A 379 6.98 -18.39 -11.47
C GLU A 379 7.73 -17.30 -10.69
N VAL A 380 7.01 -16.32 -10.14
CA VAL A 380 7.62 -15.24 -9.34
C VAL A 380 8.34 -15.80 -8.11
N ILE A 381 7.78 -16.80 -7.44
CA ILE A 381 8.41 -17.47 -6.30
C ILE A 381 9.70 -18.18 -6.70
N GLY A 382 9.77 -18.75 -7.91
CA GLY A 382 11.01 -19.29 -8.46
C GLY A 382 12.10 -18.22 -8.56
N LEU A 383 11.76 -17.04 -9.09
CA LEU A 383 12.70 -15.90 -9.19
C LEU A 383 13.12 -15.36 -7.82
N ILE A 384 12.20 -15.35 -6.85
CA ILE A 384 12.50 -14.98 -5.47
C ILE A 384 13.49 -15.97 -4.84
N LEU A 385 13.34 -17.27 -5.11
CA LEU A 385 14.28 -18.28 -4.62
C LEU A 385 15.66 -18.09 -5.27
N GLU A 386 15.75 -17.84 -6.58
CA GLU A 386 17.02 -17.50 -7.24
C GLU A 386 17.68 -16.27 -6.61
N PHE A 387 16.90 -15.21 -6.34
CA PHE A 387 17.38 -14.02 -5.64
C PHE A 387 17.89 -14.32 -4.22
N LEU A 388 17.25 -15.23 -3.49
CA LEU A 388 17.68 -15.66 -2.16
C LEU A 388 18.91 -16.57 -2.20
N GLU A 389 19.08 -17.37 -3.26
CA GLU A 389 20.33 -18.10 -3.53
C GLU A 389 21.48 -17.13 -3.77
N ASP A 390 21.29 -16.09 -4.59
CA ASP A 390 22.31 -15.05 -4.80
C ASP A 390 22.66 -14.33 -3.49
N ALA A 391 21.67 -14.02 -2.66
CA ALA A 391 21.89 -13.41 -1.35
C ALA A 391 22.71 -14.32 -0.42
N GLN A 392 22.41 -15.62 -0.41
CA GLN A 392 23.16 -16.62 0.34
C GLN A 392 24.61 -16.73 -0.16
N ASP A 393 24.82 -16.81 -1.47
CA ASP A 393 26.15 -16.96 -2.08
C ASP A 393 27.05 -15.72 -1.86
N ASN A 394 26.44 -14.55 -1.59
CA ASN A 394 27.12 -13.31 -1.29
C ASN A 394 27.13 -12.95 0.22
N ASP A 395 26.74 -13.87 1.10
CA ASP A 395 26.67 -13.68 2.56
C ASP A 395 25.82 -12.47 3.01
N VAL A 396 24.79 -12.11 2.22
CA VAL A 396 23.86 -11.01 2.55
C VAL A 396 22.67 -11.58 3.30
N THR A 397 22.62 -11.33 4.62
CA THR A 397 21.56 -11.84 5.50
C THR A 397 20.67 -10.75 6.08
N CYS A 398 20.87 -9.49 5.71
CA CYS A 398 20.21 -8.36 6.35
C CYS A 398 19.61 -7.40 5.31
N GLY A 399 18.37 -6.94 5.54
CA GLY A 399 17.70 -5.98 4.65
C GLY A 399 16.18 -6.07 4.68
N ASP A 400 15.49 -4.92 4.64
CA ASP A 400 14.02 -4.89 4.59
C ASP A 400 13.47 -5.57 3.33
N LEU A 401 14.16 -5.42 2.19
CA LEU A 401 13.79 -6.12 0.97
C LEU A 401 13.96 -7.64 1.11
N LEU A 402 15.05 -8.11 1.74
CA LEU A 402 15.26 -9.54 2.01
C LEU A 402 14.14 -10.09 2.89
N LEU A 403 13.74 -9.36 3.93
CA LEU A 403 12.58 -9.74 4.75
C LEU A 403 11.27 -9.76 3.96
N GLY A 404 11.05 -8.77 3.09
CA GLY A 404 9.87 -8.69 2.23
C GLY A 404 9.75 -9.92 1.31
N VAL A 405 10.85 -10.36 0.69
CA VAL A 405 10.82 -11.56 -0.17
C VAL A 405 10.62 -12.85 0.64
N VAL A 406 11.20 -12.96 1.85
CA VAL A 406 10.96 -14.09 2.76
C VAL A 406 9.49 -14.10 3.21
N ARG A 407 8.89 -12.93 3.45
CA ARG A 407 7.48 -12.79 3.84
C ARG A 407 6.53 -13.29 2.75
N LEU A 408 6.72 -12.83 1.52
CA LEU A 408 5.92 -13.31 0.39
C LEU A 408 6.11 -14.81 0.16
N LEU A 409 7.34 -15.32 0.28
CA LEU A 409 7.65 -16.75 0.15
C LEU A 409 6.89 -17.57 1.20
N GLY A 410 6.98 -17.19 2.48
CA GLY A 410 6.29 -17.87 3.58
C GLY A 410 4.77 -17.83 3.42
N ARG A 411 4.21 -16.68 3.01
CA ARG A 411 2.77 -16.52 2.77
C ARG A 411 2.27 -17.43 1.64
N TYR A 412 3.01 -17.53 0.54
CA TYR A 412 2.65 -18.37 -0.61
C TYR A 412 2.79 -19.87 -0.31
N LEU A 413 3.89 -20.28 0.34
CA LEU A 413 4.14 -21.68 0.67
C LEU A 413 3.17 -22.24 1.71
N ALA A 414 2.54 -21.39 2.52
CA ALA A 414 1.44 -21.82 3.38
C ALA A 414 0.25 -22.39 2.57
N GLU A 415 0.03 -21.91 1.35
CA GLU A 415 -1.04 -22.37 0.47
C GLU A 415 -0.57 -23.46 -0.51
N ASN A 416 0.70 -23.43 -0.89
CA ASN A 416 1.29 -24.41 -1.80
C ASN A 416 2.65 -24.93 -1.27
N PRO A 417 2.65 -25.79 -0.23
CA PRO A 417 3.87 -26.20 0.48
C PRO A 417 4.80 -27.10 -0.35
N ILE A 418 4.31 -27.65 -1.46
CA ILE A 418 5.10 -28.52 -2.34
C ILE A 418 5.82 -27.73 -3.46
N ALA A 419 5.47 -26.45 -3.67
CA ALA A 419 6.10 -25.62 -4.67
C ALA A 419 7.60 -25.43 -4.38
N HIS A 420 8.45 -25.65 -5.39
CA HIS A 420 9.90 -25.47 -5.30
C HIS A 420 10.56 -26.18 -4.09
N ARG A 421 9.98 -27.30 -3.64
CA ARG A 421 10.36 -28.01 -2.40
C ARG A 421 11.86 -28.26 -2.26
N HIS A 422 12.55 -28.57 -3.36
CA HIS A 422 14.00 -28.80 -3.35
C HIS A 422 14.79 -27.53 -3.00
N SER A 423 14.52 -26.42 -3.69
CA SER A 423 15.17 -25.13 -3.46
C SER A 423 14.84 -24.58 -2.08
N VAL A 424 13.58 -24.66 -1.65
CA VAL A 424 13.16 -24.26 -0.30
C VAL A 424 13.91 -25.06 0.76
N SER A 425 14.01 -26.39 0.62
CA SER A 425 14.74 -27.23 1.58
C SER A 425 16.24 -26.91 1.62
N LYS A 426 16.86 -26.54 0.49
CA LYS A 426 18.26 -26.14 0.42
C LYS A 426 18.50 -24.80 1.12
N LEU A 427 17.60 -23.85 0.90
CA LEU A 427 17.68 -22.49 1.45
C LEU A 427 17.17 -22.36 2.89
N LEU A 428 16.46 -23.36 3.43
CA LEU A 428 15.77 -23.27 4.72
C LEU A 428 16.64 -22.72 5.86
N ALA A 429 17.90 -23.14 5.94
CA ALA A 429 18.84 -22.63 6.93
C ALA A 429 19.05 -21.11 6.80
N PHE A 430 19.27 -20.62 5.57
CA PHE A 430 19.48 -19.22 5.26
C PHE A 430 18.22 -18.39 5.49
N LEU A 431 17.05 -18.87 5.05
CA LEU A 431 15.76 -18.17 5.23
C LEU A 431 15.52 -17.77 6.68
N LEU A 432 15.84 -18.65 7.64
CA LEU A 432 15.63 -18.41 9.07
C LEU A 432 16.67 -17.46 9.67
N THR A 433 17.78 -17.19 8.99
CA THR A 433 18.84 -16.27 9.46
C THR A 433 18.65 -14.83 9.01
N VAL A 434 17.69 -14.56 8.13
CA VAL A 434 17.46 -13.21 7.58
C VAL A 434 16.96 -12.26 8.67
N THR A 435 17.55 -11.07 8.77
CA THR A 435 17.18 -10.04 9.75
C THR A 435 16.90 -8.68 9.12
N ARG A 436 16.24 -7.80 9.90
CA ARG A 436 16.09 -6.38 9.54
C ARG A 436 17.40 -5.64 9.80
N GLU A 437 17.68 -4.62 8.99
CA GLU A 437 18.77 -3.68 9.22
C GLU A 437 18.70 -3.04 10.61
N GLY A 438 19.81 -3.13 11.36
CA GLY A 438 19.93 -2.54 12.70
C GLY A 438 19.22 -3.31 13.82
N GLN A 439 18.66 -4.50 13.57
CA GLN A 439 18.01 -5.35 14.58
C GLN A 439 18.58 -6.78 14.59
N ASP A 440 19.80 -6.92 15.12
CA ASP A 440 20.43 -8.23 15.32
C ASP A 440 19.59 -9.08 16.31
N GLY A 441 19.26 -10.30 15.91
CA GLY A 441 18.46 -11.24 16.71
C GLY A 441 16.94 -11.10 16.58
N SER A 442 16.45 -10.35 15.58
CA SER A 442 15.03 -10.37 15.20
C SER A 442 14.60 -11.78 14.73
N TYR A 443 13.39 -12.19 15.11
CA TYR A 443 12.77 -13.46 14.67
C TYR A 443 11.71 -13.24 13.57
N GLU A 444 11.75 -12.12 12.86
CA GLU A 444 10.77 -11.79 11.83
C GLU A 444 10.76 -12.78 10.67
N ALA A 445 11.94 -13.17 10.16
CA ALA A 445 12.01 -14.17 9.11
C ALA A 445 11.46 -15.53 9.56
N VAL A 446 11.73 -15.92 10.82
CA VAL A 446 11.11 -17.11 11.43
C VAL A 446 9.60 -16.94 11.43
N CYS A 447 9.09 -15.83 11.99
CA CYS A 447 7.67 -15.51 12.07
C CYS A 447 6.97 -15.59 10.70
N PHE A 448 7.58 -15.05 9.65
CA PHE A 448 7.05 -15.07 8.30
C PHE A 448 7.05 -16.46 7.66
N MET A 449 8.00 -17.33 8.02
CA MET A 449 8.06 -18.69 7.52
C MET A 449 7.15 -19.66 8.28
N LEU A 450 6.68 -19.33 9.49
CA LEU A 450 5.90 -20.23 10.32
C LEU A 450 4.64 -20.80 9.66
N PRO A 451 3.80 -20.01 8.95
CA PRO A 451 2.65 -20.55 8.23
C PRO A 451 3.04 -21.59 7.18
N ALA A 452 4.16 -21.42 6.49
CA ALA A 452 4.68 -22.41 5.56
C ALA A 452 5.23 -23.65 6.29
N LEU A 453 5.94 -23.44 7.40
CA LEU A 453 6.57 -24.52 8.16
C LEU A 453 5.54 -25.41 8.86
N SER A 454 4.42 -24.87 9.31
CA SER A 454 3.33 -25.67 9.88
C SER A 454 2.78 -26.65 8.84
N GLN A 455 2.67 -26.23 7.58
CA GLN A 455 2.26 -27.07 6.46
C GLN A 455 3.36 -28.03 6.00
N ILE A 456 4.60 -27.57 5.84
CA ILE A 456 5.74 -28.40 5.39
C ILE A 456 6.02 -29.53 6.38
N THR A 457 5.88 -29.30 7.69
CA THR A 457 6.14 -30.31 8.73
C THR A 457 5.00 -31.31 8.95
N THR A 458 3.89 -31.18 8.21
CA THR A 458 2.89 -32.27 8.12
C THR A 458 3.53 -33.53 7.53
N GLU A 459 4.54 -33.38 6.65
CA GLU A 459 5.33 -34.45 6.06
C GLU A 459 6.65 -34.69 6.81
N LEU A 460 7.05 -35.97 6.92
CA LEU A 460 8.26 -36.37 7.66
C LEU A 460 9.55 -35.75 7.10
N ASP A 461 9.65 -35.63 5.79
CA ASP A 461 10.82 -35.04 5.14
C ASP A 461 10.96 -33.54 5.46
N GLY A 462 9.83 -32.82 5.59
CA GLY A 462 9.83 -31.43 6.04
C GLY A 462 10.36 -31.31 7.46
N CYS A 463 9.93 -32.20 8.36
CA CYS A 463 10.48 -32.30 9.71
C CYS A 463 12.00 -32.55 9.71
N LYS A 464 12.49 -33.47 8.86
CA LYS A 464 13.92 -33.76 8.73
C LYS A 464 14.71 -32.55 8.26
N ALA A 465 14.22 -31.84 7.25
CA ALA A 465 14.86 -30.62 6.74
C ALA A 465 14.98 -29.55 7.82
N LEU A 466 13.90 -29.29 8.57
CA LEU A 466 13.87 -28.30 9.64
C LEU A 466 14.81 -28.65 10.81
N VAL A 467 14.86 -29.93 11.19
CA VAL A 467 15.76 -30.38 12.27
C VAL A 467 17.22 -30.37 11.82
N PHE A 468 17.49 -30.74 10.55
CA PHE A 468 18.84 -30.74 9.99
C PHE A 468 19.48 -29.35 9.99
N CYS A 469 18.72 -28.31 9.66
CA CYS A 469 19.21 -26.92 9.72
C CYS A 469 19.13 -26.29 11.12
N GLY A 470 18.65 -27.03 12.14
CA GLY A 470 18.46 -26.52 13.49
C GLY A 470 17.35 -25.48 13.62
N GLY A 471 16.45 -25.37 12.65
CA GLY A 471 15.37 -24.38 12.65
C GLY A 471 14.38 -24.57 13.80
N HIS A 472 14.19 -25.81 14.30
CA HIS A 472 13.38 -26.08 15.48
C HIS A 472 13.86 -25.32 16.72
N LYS A 473 15.18 -25.11 16.88
CA LYS A 473 15.74 -24.33 17.99
C LYS A 473 15.40 -22.85 17.86
N GLN A 474 15.43 -22.33 16.64
CA GLN A 474 15.07 -20.94 16.36
C GLN A 474 13.58 -20.71 16.63
N ILE A 475 12.72 -21.65 16.24
CA ILE A 475 11.27 -21.60 16.53
C ILE A 475 11.00 -21.66 18.04
N VAL A 476 11.65 -22.56 18.78
CA VAL A 476 11.49 -22.60 20.25
C VAL A 476 11.91 -21.27 20.87
N GLN A 477 13.04 -20.72 20.44
CA GLN A 477 13.52 -19.46 20.95
C GLN A 477 12.59 -18.29 20.57
N PHE A 478 12.00 -18.30 19.38
CA PHE A 478 10.93 -17.37 18.99
C PHE A 478 9.73 -17.49 19.92
N VAL A 479 9.21 -18.71 20.18
CA VAL A 479 8.09 -18.93 21.09
C VAL A 479 8.40 -18.38 22.48
N ARG A 480 9.61 -18.63 23.00
CA ARG A 480 10.04 -18.08 24.29
C ARG A 480 9.96 -16.55 24.30
N VAL A 481 10.61 -15.89 23.35
CA VAL A 481 10.65 -14.43 23.28
C VAL A 481 9.25 -13.85 23.09
N ALA A 482 8.48 -14.35 22.12
CA ALA A 482 7.14 -13.84 21.78
C ALA A 482 6.15 -13.99 22.94
N THR A 483 6.24 -15.08 23.71
CA THR A 483 5.38 -15.32 24.88
C THR A 483 5.81 -14.53 26.12
N GLU A 484 7.10 -14.18 26.25
CA GLU A 484 7.62 -13.33 27.34
C GLU A 484 7.33 -11.84 27.11
N THR A 485 7.45 -11.36 25.87
CA THR A 485 7.28 -9.93 25.54
C THR A 485 5.83 -9.53 25.28
N GLY A 486 4.92 -10.49 25.14
CA GLY A 486 3.47 -10.29 25.25
C GLY A 486 2.90 -9.14 24.43
N GLY A 487 3.21 -9.07 23.13
CA GLY A 487 2.43 -8.27 22.19
C GLY A 487 1.15 -9.02 21.79
N LEU A 488 0.00 -8.33 21.70
CA LEU A 488 -1.27 -8.90 21.23
C LEU A 488 -1.23 -9.34 19.74
N ASP A 489 -0.23 -8.87 18.98
CA ASP A 489 -0.15 -9.03 17.52
C ASP A 489 0.51 -10.36 17.07
N SER A 490 1.06 -11.17 17.99
CA SER A 490 1.82 -12.39 17.65
C SER A 490 1.08 -13.71 17.90
N ARG A 491 -0.25 -13.70 18.07
CA ARG A 491 -1.01 -14.94 18.38
C ARG A 491 -0.92 -16.00 17.29
N ALA A 492 -1.25 -15.63 16.04
CA ALA A 492 -1.22 -16.58 14.92
C ALA A 492 0.18 -17.17 14.70
N PRO A 493 1.28 -16.38 14.69
CA PRO A 493 2.63 -16.93 14.66
C PRO A 493 2.95 -17.89 15.82
N ILE A 494 2.51 -17.61 17.05
CA ILE A 494 2.75 -18.53 18.18
C ILE A 494 2.01 -19.86 17.96
N ILE A 495 0.79 -19.82 17.41
CA ILE A 495 0.01 -21.02 17.07
C ILE A 495 0.75 -21.83 15.99
N ASP A 496 1.13 -21.20 14.87
CA ASP A 496 1.87 -21.88 13.79
C ASP A 496 3.21 -22.47 14.28
N ALA A 497 3.91 -21.78 15.18
CA ALA A 497 5.10 -22.30 15.84
C ALA A 497 4.81 -23.54 16.67
N CYS A 498 3.74 -23.52 17.46
CA CYS A 498 3.36 -24.67 18.28
C CYS A 498 2.93 -25.86 17.42
N ASP A 499 2.18 -25.64 16.34
CA ASP A 499 1.81 -26.69 15.37
C ASP A 499 3.05 -27.29 14.71
N THR A 500 3.97 -26.43 14.26
CA THR A 500 5.25 -26.87 13.68
C THR A 500 6.05 -27.74 14.66
N LEU A 501 6.19 -27.30 15.92
CA LEU A 501 6.92 -28.05 16.95
C LEU A 501 6.19 -29.34 17.35
N LEU A 502 4.85 -29.32 17.40
CA LEU A 502 4.04 -30.50 17.70
C LEU A 502 4.17 -31.56 16.61
N ASN A 503 4.16 -31.16 15.34
CA ASN A 503 4.44 -32.04 14.20
C ASN A 503 5.80 -32.76 14.32
N LEU A 504 6.84 -32.05 14.78
CA LEU A 504 8.16 -32.65 15.03
C LEU A 504 8.12 -33.70 16.15
N LEU A 505 7.44 -33.39 17.26
CA LEU A 505 7.38 -34.27 18.43
C LEU A 505 6.53 -35.51 18.16
N ILE A 506 5.41 -35.37 17.43
CA ILE A 506 4.56 -36.51 17.02
C ILE A 506 5.38 -37.49 16.19
N LYS A 507 6.16 -36.99 15.23
CA LYS A 507 6.98 -37.81 14.31
C LYS A 507 8.35 -38.19 14.87
N GLN A 508 8.65 -37.86 16.13
CA GLN A 508 9.99 -38.04 16.70
C GLN A 508 10.49 -39.49 16.56
N LYS A 509 9.59 -40.47 16.71
CA LYS A 509 9.90 -41.91 16.64
C LYS A 509 10.14 -42.42 15.21
N ASP A 510 9.80 -41.64 14.18
CA ASP A 510 9.85 -42.02 12.77
C ASP A 510 11.18 -41.65 12.08
N GLY A 511 12.28 -41.66 12.84
CA GLY A 511 13.63 -41.37 12.34
C GLY A 511 14.19 -39.98 12.69
N LEU A 512 13.49 -39.18 13.49
CA LEU A 512 13.96 -37.89 14.02
C LEU A 512 14.66 -38.00 15.39
N GLY A 513 14.46 -39.11 16.10
CA GLY A 513 14.65 -39.22 17.54
C GLY A 513 16.06 -39.01 18.10
N SER A 514 17.11 -39.16 17.30
CA SER A 514 18.49 -38.86 17.74
C SER A 514 18.87 -37.39 17.59
N ALA A 515 18.16 -36.63 16.75
CA ALA A 515 18.51 -35.25 16.41
C ALA A 515 17.76 -34.22 17.28
N ILE A 516 16.56 -34.58 17.76
CA ILE A 516 15.73 -33.73 18.63
C ILE A 516 16.12 -33.97 20.10
N LYS A 517 16.63 -32.94 20.77
CA LYS A 517 16.97 -33.00 22.20
C LYS A 517 15.90 -32.31 23.03
N VAL A 518 15.48 -32.94 24.13
CA VAL A 518 14.50 -32.35 25.07
C VAL A 518 14.96 -30.98 25.58
N ALA A 519 16.27 -30.84 25.82
CA ALA A 519 16.89 -29.59 26.23
C ALA A 519 16.57 -28.40 25.31
N ASP A 520 16.36 -28.65 24.01
CA ASP A 520 16.05 -27.60 23.04
C ASP A 520 14.69 -26.94 23.33
N PHE A 521 13.73 -27.65 23.94
CA PHE A 521 12.34 -27.20 24.14
C PHE A 521 12.08 -26.61 25.52
N ILE A 522 12.81 -27.06 26.54
CA ILE A 522 12.60 -26.68 27.95
C ILE A 522 12.50 -25.15 28.17
N PRO A 523 13.35 -24.31 27.55
CA PRO A 523 13.33 -22.86 27.81
C PRO A 523 12.00 -22.15 27.51
N ALA A 524 11.18 -22.67 26.59
CA ALA A 524 9.93 -22.00 26.18
C ALA A 524 8.69 -22.49 26.93
N LEU A 525 8.73 -23.65 27.60
CA LEU A 525 7.53 -24.26 28.18
C LEU A 525 6.84 -23.38 29.26
N PRO A 526 7.57 -22.77 30.23
CA PRO A 526 6.91 -21.97 31.27
C PRO A 526 6.26 -20.70 30.73
N SER A 527 6.92 -20.00 29.80
CA SER A 527 6.41 -18.78 29.20
C SER A 527 5.20 -19.07 28.30
N LEU A 528 5.27 -20.14 27.50
CA LEU A 528 4.15 -20.61 26.68
C LEU A 528 2.95 -21.00 27.55
N ALA A 529 3.17 -21.72 28.65
CA ALA A 529 2.09 -22.13 29.54
C ALA A 529 1.41 -20.95 30.22
N ASN A 530 2.18 -19.94 30.65
CA ASN A 530 1.63 -18.69 31.18
C ASN A 530 0.85 -17.92 30.11
N TRP A 531 1.40 -17.77 28.91
CA TRP A 531 0.76 -17.08 27.79
C TRP A 531 -0.60 -17.68 27.45
N ALA A 532 -0.67 -19.01 27.32
CA ALA A 532 -1.92 -19.70 26.98
C ALA A 532 -3.01 -19.49 28.05
N VAL A 533 -2.63 -19.60 29.34
CA VAL A 533 -3.56 -19.35 30.46
C VAL A 533 -4.06 -17.90 30.48
N GLN A 534 -3.21 -16.93 30.12
CA GLN A 534 -3.59 -15.52 30.04
C GLN A 534 -4.48 -15.22 28.82
N GLY A 535 -4.23 -15.87 27.68
CA GLY A 535 -4.98 -15.70 26.43
C GLY A 535 -6.44 -16.15 26.52
N LYS A 536 -6.75 -17.07 27.44
CA LYS A 536 -8.09 -17.62 27.76
C LYS A 536 -8.80 -18.35 26.61
N GLN A 537 -8.19 -18.50 25.43
CA GLN A 537 -8.77 -19.28 24.32
C GLN A 537 -8.59 -20.77 24.55
N VAL A 538 -9.61 -21.56 24.20
CA VAL A 538 -9.62 -23.01 24.46
C VAL A 538 -8.58 -23.73 23.60
N MET A 539 -8.61 -23.49 22.29
CA MET A 539 -7.63 -23.99 21.32
C MET A 539 -6.17 -23.66 21.71
N GLU A 540 -5.85 -22.39 22.01
CA GLU A 540 -4.49 -21.98 22.41
C GLU A 540 -4.00 -22.74 23.67
N CYS A 541 -4.90 -22.93 24.65
CA CYS A 541 -4.60 -23.70 25.86
C CYS A 541 -4.38 -25.19 25.56
N ALA A 542 -5.19 -25.78 24.68
CA ALA A 542 -5.09 -27.18 24.32
C ALA A 542 -3.78 -27.43 23.55
N LEU A 543 -3.46 -26.60 22.57
CA LEU A 543 -2.25 -26.72 21.76
C LEU A 543 -0.97 -26.58 22.60
N ALA A 544 -0.90 -25.55 23.45
CA ALA A 544 0.23 -25.37 24.37
C ALA A 544 0.37 -26.54 25.36
N ALA A 545 -0.75 -27.06 25.86
CA ALA A 545 -0.76 -28.21 26.77
C ALA A 545 -0.31 -29.50 26.06
N SER A 546 -0.70 -29.72 24.81
CA SER A 546 -0.26 -30.87 24.00
C SER A 546 1.25 -30.82 23.75
N LEU A 547 1.79 -29.64 23.39
CA LEU A 547 3.23 -29.47 23.24
C LEU A 547 3.97 -29.75 24.55
N CYS A 548 3.53 -29.15 25.66
CA CYS A 548 4.12 -29.39 26.98
C CYS A 548 4.08 -30.88 27.36
N THR A 549 2.93 -31.52 27.16
CA THR A 549 2.70 -32.95 27.42
C THR A 549 3.69 -33.81 26.65
N MET A 550 3.84 -33.57 25.35
CA MET A 550 4.76 -34.31 24.50
C MET A 550 6.22 -34.15 24.96
N VAL A 551 6.65 -32.94 25.30
CA VAL A 551 8.02 -32.69 25.80
C VAL A 551 8.25 -33.37 27.15
N LEU A 552 7.27 -33.33 28.06
CA LEU A 552 7.33 -34.02 29.35
C LEU A 552 7.46 -35.55 29.17
N GLY A 553 6.84 -36.13 28.14
CA GLY A 553 6.97 -37.56 27.82
C GLY A 553 8.40 -38.01 27.52
N LEU A 554 9.28 -37.07 27.17
CA LEU A 554 10.68 -37.33 26.81
C LEU A 554 11.66 -37.18 27.99
N THR A 555 11.18 -36.75 29.15
CA THR A 555 11.99 -36.50 30.34
C THR A 555 11.30 -36.98 31.62
N ASN A 556 11.79 -36.55 32.78
CA ASN A 556 11.24 -36.83 34.09
C ASN A 556 11.41 -35.62 35.03
N GLU A 557 10.74 -35.65 36.18
CA GLU A 557 10.73 -34.54 37.13
C GLU A 557 12.12 -34.20 37.68
N GLU A 558 12.94 -35.22 37.96
CA GLU A 558 14.29 -35.04 38.51
C GLU A 558 15.20 -34.32 37.51
N ALA A 559 15.21 -34.76 36.24
CA ALA A 559 16.00 -34.15 35.18
C ALA A 559 15.57 -32.70 34.89
N LEU A 560 14.27 -32.41 34.92
CA LEU A 560 13.76 -31.04 34.75
C LEU A 560 14.10 -30.14 35.94
N SER A 561 14.07 -30.66 37.16
CA SER A 561 14.39 -29.89 38.37
C SER A 561 15.85 -29.40 38.38
N GLN A 562 16.75 -30.12 37.70
CA GLN A 562 18.16 -29.79 37.56
C GLN A 562 18.43 -28.83 36.38
N TYR A 563 17.44 -28.53 35.55
CA TYR A 563 17.62 -27.68 34.37
C TYR A 563 17.70 -26.19 34.76
N PRO A 564 18.73 -25.44 34.33
CA PRO A 564 18.87 -24.02 34.64
C PRO A 564 17.68 -23.21 34.14
N GLY A 565 17.03 -22.45 35.03
CA GLY A 565 15.96 -21.52 34.67
C GLY A 565 14.55 -22.11 34.53
N PHE A 566 14.36 -23.43 34.66
CA PHE A 566 13.01 -24.05 34.62
C PHE A 566 12.39 -24.17 36.02
N GLY A 567 13.10 -24.83 36.94
CA GLY A 567 12.76 -24.93 38.36
C GLY A 567 11.37 -25.50 38.71
N PRO A 568 11.03 -25.57 40.02
CA PRO A 568 9.73 -26.07 40.48
C PRO A 568 8.54 -25.19 40.05
N VAL A 569 8.77 -23.89 39.91
CA VAL A 569 7.73 -22.92 39.50
C VAL A 569 7.31 -23.18 38.05
N GLY A 570 8.25 -23.42 37.14
CA GLY A 570 7.95 -23.75 35.75
C GLY A 570 7.15 -25.04 35.63
N LEU A 571 7.55 -26.10 36.37
CA LEU A 571 6.79 -27.35 36.46
C LEU A 571 5.35 -27.13 36.92
N HIS A 572 5.15 -26.36 37.99
CA HIS A 572 3.82 -26.08 38.51
C HIS A 572 2.94 -25.34 37.49
N THR A 573 3.48 -24.34 36.79
CA THR A 573 2.76 -23.62 35.73
C THR A 573 2.32 -24.55 34.61
N VAL A 574 3.23 -25.39 34.11
CA VAL A 574 2.93 -26.36 33.04
C VAL A 574 1.87 -27.36 33.49
N PHE A 575 2.00 -27.91 34.71
CA PHE A 575 1.02 -28.83 35.26
C PHE A 575 -0.36 -28.19 35.43
N LYS A 576 -0.43 -26.92 35.83
CA LYS A 576 -1.70 -26.20 35.96
C LYS A 576 -2.41 -26.08 34.61
N LEU A 577 -1.67 -25.76 33.54
CA LEU A 577 -2.21 -25.73 32.18
C LEU A 577 -2.73 -27.11 31.73
N ILE A 578 -1.95 -28.16 31.97
CA ILE A 578 -2.36 -29.54 31.64
C ILE A 578 -3.62 -29.94 32.41
N LEU A 579 -3.66 -29.70 33.72
CA LEU A 579 -4.81 -30.02 34.56
C LEU A 579 -6.07 -29.28 34.09
N MET A 580 -5.95 -27.99 33.76
CA MET A 580 -7.07 -27.20 33.24
C MET A 580 -7.67 -27.82 31.97
N ASN A 581 -6.84 -28.33 31.05
CA ASN A 581 -7.34 -28.99 29.84
C ASN A 581 -7.94 -30.37 30.11
N LEU A 582 -7.37 -31.14 31.05
CA LEU A 582 -7.98 -32.41 31.48
C LEU A 582 -9.37 -32.20 32.11
N GLU A 583 -9.55 -31.14 32.89
CA GLU A 583 -10.87 -30.76 33.43
C GLU A 583 -11.85 -30.29 32.35
N ARG A 584 -11.37 -29.68 31.25
CA ARG A 584 -12.21 -29.32 30.10
C ARG A 584 -12.65 -30.57 29.32
N CYS A 585 -11.71 -31.46 29.03
CA CYS A 585 -11.99 -32.77 28.44
C CYS A 585 -13.02 -33.55 29.26
N GLN A 586 -12.87 -33.57 30.60
CA GLN A 586 -13.86 -34.17 31.51
C GLN A 586 -15.27 -33.58 31.35
N ARG A 587 -15.39 -32.26 31.18
CA ARG A 587 -16.69 -31.59 31.03
C ARG A 587 -17.30 -31.92 29.68
N ALA A 588 -16.52 -31.90 28.60
CA ALA A 588 -16.97 -32.26 27.27
C ALA A 588 -17.48 -33.72 27.22
N GLU A 589 -16.71 -34.68 27.75
CA GLU A 589 -17.15 -36.09 27.83
C GLU A 589 -18.44 -36.27 28.63
N ARG A 590 -18.67 -35.45 29.68
CA ARG A 590 -19.90 -35.51 30.48
C ARG A 590 -21.11 -34.89 29.79
N LEU A 591 -20.88 -33.90 28.93
CA LEU A 591 -21.94 -33.17 28.23
C LEU A 591 -22.28 -33.80 26.88
N GLU A 592 -21.50 -34.80 26.42
CA GLU A 592 -21.64 -35.42 25.10
C GLU A 592 -21.59 -34.38 23.95
N GLU A 593 -20.89 -33.26 24.18
CA GLU A 593 -20.73 -32.19 23.21
C GLU A 593 -19.49 -32.46 22.36
N PRO A 594 -19.58 -32.41 21.02
CA PRO A 594 -18.41 -32.46 20.16
C PRO A 594 -17.55 -31.22 20.43
N ALA A 595 -16.25 -31.44 20.69
CA ALA A 595 -15.28 -30.37 20.91
C ALA A 595 -14.31 -30.30 19.74
N GLU A 596 -14.03 -29.09 19.25
CA GLU A 596 -13.07 -28.87 18.16
C GLU A 596 -11.63 -29.26 18.57
N GLU A 597 -11.34 -29.29 19.87
CA GLU A 597 -10.03 -29.63 20.43
C GLU A 597 -9.86 -31.10 20.83
N GLU A 598 -10.76 -32.01 20.42
CA GLU A 598 -10.74 -33.42 20.83
C GLU A 598 -9.39 -34.10 20.53
N ASP A 599 -8.83 -33.89 19.33
CA ASP A 599 -7.52 -34.44 18.93
C ASP A 599 -6.38 -33.96 19.84
N LEU A 600 -6.41 -32.68 20.25
CA LEU A 600 -5.40 -32.12 21.15
C LEU A 600 -5.56 -32.67 22.56
N TRP A 601 -6.80 -32.81 23.05
CA TRP A 601 -7.05 -33.43 24.34
C TRP A 601 -6.62 -34.89 24.37
N ASP A 602 -6.79 -35.64 23.29
CA ASP A 602 -6.33 -37.02 23.19
C ASP A 602 -4.81 -37.13 23.30
N ILE A 603 -4.05 -36.18 22.72
CA ILE A 603 -2.59 -36.09 22.93
C ILE A 603 -2.28 -35.88 24.42
N ILE A 604 -2.96 -34.94 25.08
CA ILE A 604 -2.75 -34.61 26.50
C ILE A 604 -3.04 -35.83 27.39
N VAL A 605 -4.18 -36.48 27.17
CA VAL A 605 -4.64 -37.62 27.96
C VAL A 605 -3.71 -38.81 27.78
N THR A 606 -3.38 -39.14 26.54
CA THR A 606 -2.48 -40.26 26.20
C THR A 606 -1.08 -40.03 26.75
N GLY A 607 -0.56 -38.80 26.64
CA GLY A 607 0.72 -38.47 27.25
C GLY A 607 0.67 -38.61 28.77
N CYS A 608 -0.31 -37.98 29.41
CA CYS A 608 -0.46 -38.04 30.85
C CYS A 608 -0.56 -39.47 31.36
N SER A 609 -1.31 -40.37 30.71
CA SER A 609 -1.39 -41.78 31.13
C SER A 609 -0.06 -42.51 31.00
N GLN A 610 0.70 -42.26 29.94
CA GLN A 610 1.95 -42.96 29.65
C GLN A 610 3.13 -42.59 30.55
N TYR A 611 3.26 -41.31 30.94
CA TYR A 611 4.44 -40.85 31.69
C TYR A 611 4.14 -40.35 33.12
N MET A 612 2.89 -40.42 33.59
CA MET A 612 2.47 -39.90 34.91
C MET A 612 3.37 -40.32 36.08
N GLN A 613 3.85 -41.56 36.06
CA GLN A 613 4.65 -42.12 37.16
C GLN A 613 6.03 -41.45 37.27
N ARG A 614 6.51 -40.78 36.22
CA ARG A 614 7.77 -40.02 36.19
C ARG A 614 7.65 -38.64 36.85
N TYR A 615 6.44 -38.24 37.26
CA TYR A 615 6.12 -36.92 37.79
C TYR A 615 5.31 -36.98 39.11
N PRO A 616 5.98 -37.27 40.26
CA PRO A 616 5.36 -37.28 41.58
C PRO A 616 4.56 -36.01 41.92
N SER A 617 5.04 -34.83 41.54
CA SER A 617 4.36 -33.56 41.83
C SER A 617 3.02 -33.44 41.12
N PHE A 618 2.93 -33.87 39.85
CA PHE A 618 1.67 -33.91 39.10
C PHE A 618 0.69 -34.92 39.70
N LYS A 619 1.18 -36.10 40.08
CA LYS A 619 0.37 -37.14 40.72
C LYS A 619 -0.23 -36.68 42.05
N ASN A 620 0.53 -35.91 42.83
CA ASN A 620 0.02 -35.27 44.03
C ASN A 620 -1.07 -34.23 43.72
N MET A 621 -0.90 -33.45 42.65
CA MET A 621 -1.84 -32.39 42.25
C MET A 621 -3.23 -32.93 41.88
N ILE A 622 -3.32 -34.15 41.34
CA ILE A 622 -4.60 -34.78 40.98
C ILE A 622 -5.07 -35.85 41.96
N LYS A 623 -4.41 -35.99 43.12
CA LYS A 623 -4.69 -37.06 44.09
C LYS A 623 -6.13 -37.02 44.61
N ASP A 624 -6.71 -35.83 44.75
CA ASP A 624 -8.05 -35.64 45.28
C ASP A 624 -9.16 -35.78 44.21
N SER A 625 -8.79 -35.91 42.92
CA SER A 625 -9.74 -36.12 41.82
C SER A 625 -9.83 -37.60 41.45
N ALA A 626 -10.76 -38.31 42.08
CA ALA A 626 -11.03 -39.73 41.79
C ALA A 626 -11.38 -39.99 40.32
N TRP A 627 -11.98 -39.01 39.63
CA TRP A 627 -12.26 -39.12 38.21
C TRP A 627 -10.98 -39.09 37.38
N LEU A 628 -10.10 -38.09 37.59
CA LEU A 628 -8.86 -37.98 36.80
C LEU A 628 -7.95 -39.18 37.00
N GLN A 629 -7.85 -39.67 38.24
CA GLN A 629 -7.11 -40.90 38.58
C GLN A 629 -7.64 -42.11 37.78
N ARG A 630 -8.97 -42.26 37.70
CA ARG A 630 -9.60 -43.37 36.97
C ARG A 630 -9.56 -43.17 35.45
N PHE A 631 -9.67 -41.94 34.99
CA PHE A 631 -9.68 -41.58 33.58
C PHE A 631 -8.30 -41.83 32.94
N LEU A 632 -7.24 -41.29 33.55
CA LEU A 632 -5.87 -41.51 33.11
C LEU A 632 -5.38 -42.95 33.35
N GLY A 633 -5.96 -43.68 34.31
CA GLY A 633 -5.60 -45.08 34.57
C GLY A 633 -6.28 -46.11 33.67
N LYS A 634 -7.26 -45.69 32.86
CA LYS A 634 -8.02 -46.55 31.93
C LYS A 634 -7.55 -46.46 30.48
N ARG A 635 -6.89 -45.37 30.12
CA ARG A 635 -6.24 -45.15 28.82
C ARG A 635 -4.74 -45.42 28.96
#